data_AF-A0A7X4I096-F1
#
_entry.id   AF-A0A7X4I096-F1
#
_cell.length_a   1.000
_cell.length_b   1.000
_cell.length_c   1.000
_cell.angle_alpha   90.00
_cell.angle_beta   90.00
_cell.angle_gamma   90.00
#
_symmetry.space_group_name_H-M   'P 1'
#
loop_
_entity.id
_entity.type
_entity.pdbx_description
1 polymer ?
#
loop_
_entity_poly.entity_id
_entity_poly.type
_entity_poly.pdbx_seq_one_letter_code
_entity_poly.pdbx_strand_id
1 'polypeptide(L)'
;MLLAYGVAAPDRARGAAATPAAGASAEAQTAAAAPAAVTPTFADDISPLIIEHCAPCHRPGEVGPFPLLTYDDARRRARQIAEVTASRFMPPWKPDPGFGGPFIGSRRLSDGDVALFRRWAEAGAPAGDPSRVPPQPDWPEGWRLGTPDVIVTMPAPYSVPADGPDTFRNFVLPIPIERTAFVAGIEFRPGNARVAHHANLRLDRTRSSRQLDEQDPAPGYEGPISPQAHYPDGHFLGWTPGQLPPLAEPGMAWRLEPGSDFVIQLHMQSTGRPESIRASVGLYFTDDPPVRTPMMMRLGRQSIDMPPGERRYVIRDRFRLPVGAELIGIQPHAHFRATEINGSATFPDGRTEPLIRISDWDFNWQDVYRYRTRPFLPAGTTVAMEYVYDNSAANPRNPDHPPRRVRFGQFSNDEMGDLWLQLLPRSEADRQVLVRTFMPKVINEDIVGYESMLAADPDNPVLHRDVAVLYMTADRTAAAIRHYRRSLELDPASATAHYNLATLLAASGALDEALRHFRRAVALRPTHAAAHNNLGAVLKALGRLAEATPYFERAVALDAGNAAAHNNFASALASTGRPADAMRHYRLALALEPDGIESLTSLAWTLATDADAGLRAPAEAVALAERAAALTGRRDVNVQATLAAAYAAADRFDDAAAAQRQAIALAERIAGPAVMLELQRRLALYLQRQPLRPMR
;
A
#
# COMPACT_ATOMS: atom_id res chain seq x y z
N MET A 1 -30.60 -0.10 -13.94
CA MET A 1 -31.37 0.62 -14.97
C MET A 1 -30.83 0.22 -16.33
N LEU A 2 -31.42 -0.79 -16.98
CA LEU A 2 -30.94 -1.41 -18.22
C LEU A 2 -32.10 -1.42 -19.21
N LEU A 3 -32.07 -0.51 -20.19
CA LEU A 3 -32.71 -0.57 -21.51
C LEU A 3 -32.60 0.82 -22.16
N ALA A 4 -32.34 0.83 -23.47
CA ALA A 4 -32.34 1.97 -24.40
C ALA A 4 -31.00 2.64 -24.71
N TYR A 5 -30.19 2.01 -25.55
CA TYR A 5 -29.50 2.68 -26.66
C TYR A 5 -29.48 1.75 -27.88
N GLY A 6 -30.41 1.97 -28.80
CA GLY A 6 -30.44 1.32 -30.10
C GLY A 6 -29.44 1.98 -31.03
N VAL A 7 -28.49 1.20 -31.55
CA VAL A 7 -27.56 1.65 -32.59
C VAL A 7 -28.19 1.34 -33.96
N ALA A 8 -28.53 2.39 -34.70
CA ALA A 8 -28.93 2.32 -36.10
C ALA A 8 -27.69 2.11 -36.98
N ALA A 9 -27.76 1.12 -37.88
CA ALA A 9 -26.72 0.85 -38.87
C ALA A 9 -26.78 1.88 -40.03
N PRO A 10 -25.65 2.33 -40.59
CA PRO A 10 -25.67 3.17 -41.78
C PRO A 10 -25.86 2.36 -43.06
N ASP A 11 -26.69 2.93 -43.92
CA ASP A 11 -27.13 2.48 -45.24
C ASP A 11 -25.96 2.23 -46.21
N ARG A 12 -25.98 1.08 -46.89
CA ARG A 12 -25.09 0.77 -48.03
C ARG A 12 -25.75 1.27 -49.32
N ALA A 13 -25.17 2.30 -49.91
CA ALA A 13 -25.52 2.77 -51.24
C ALA A 13 -25.13 1.74 -52.33
N ARG A 14 -26.10 1.50 -53.22
CA ARG A 14 -26.00 0.64 -54.42
C ARG A 14 -25.21 1.33 -55.52
N GLY A 15 -24.37 0.58 -56.22
CA GLY A 15 -23.69 0.99 -57.46
C GLY A 15 -23.72 -0.13 -58.49
N ALA A 16 -24.45 0.15 -59.57
CA ALA A 16 -24.72 -0.52 -60.85
C ALA A 16 -23.90 -1.75 -61.33
N ALA A 17 -24.65 -2.58 -62.07
CA ALA A 17 -24.26 -3.77 -62.82
C ALA A 17 -23.49 -3.47 -64.12
N ALA A 18 -22.67 -4.44 -64.54
CA ALA A 18 -22.33 -4.69 -65.93
C ALA A 18 -22.22 -6.21 -66.17
N THR A 19 -22.95 -6.71 -67.16
CA THR A 19 -23.03 -8.11 -67.62
C THR A 19 -21.95 -8.42 -68.69
N PRO A 20 -21.74 -9.72 -69.05
CA PRO A 20 -20.43 -10.28 -69.35
C PRO A 20 -20.15 -10.53 -70.85
N ALA A 21 -18.91 -10.89 -71.19
CA ALA A 21 -18.57 -11.59 -72.42
C ALA A 21 -17.54 -12.69 -72.17
N ALA A 22 -17.72 -13.78 -72.91
CA ALA A 22 -17.25 -15.14 -72.65
C ALA A 22 -15.86 -15.48 -73.19
N GLY A 23 -15.30 -16.57 -72.67
CA GLY A 23 -14.48 -17.50 -73.45
C GLY A 23 -13.15 -17.90 -72.82
N ALA A 24 -13.10 -19.07 -72.16
CA ALA A 24 -12.09 -20.11 -72.42
C ALA A 24 -12.33 -21.35 -71.54
N SER A 25 -12.55 -22.46 -72.23
CA SER A 25 -12.48 -23.89 -71.90
C SER A 25 -12.05 -24.35 -70.51
N ALA A 26 -12.87 -25.25 -69.99
CA ALA A 26 -12.66 -26.12 -68.86
C ALA A 26 -11.55 -27.16 -69.08
N GLU A 27 -10.67 -27.31 -68.08
CA GLU A 27 -10.06 -28.58 -67.73
C GLU A 27 -10.48 -28.92 -66.29
N ALA A 28 -11.28 -29.97 -66.17
CA ALA A 28 -11.80 -30.47 -64.91
C ALA A 28 -10.67 -31.16 -64.13
N GLN A 29 -10.00 -30.40 -63.25
CA GLN A 29 -9.35 -31.01 -62.09
C GLN A 29 -10.43 -31.36 -61.08
N THR A 30 -10.66 -32.66 -60.89
CA THR A 30 -11.41 -33.19 -59.76
C THR A 30 -10.71 -32.76 -58.47
N ALA A 31 -11.14 -31.61 -57.94
CA ALA A 31 -10.84 -31.22 -56.57
C ALA A 31 -11.45 -32.29 -55.67
N ALA A 32 -10.59 -33.10 -55.05
CA ALA A 32 -10.99 -33.91 -53.91
C ALA A 32 -11.73 -32.99 -52.94
N ALA A 33 -13.00 -33.30 -52.65
CA ALA A 33 -13.79 -32.53 -51.71
C ALA A 33 -12.99 -32.40 -50.41
N ALA A 34 -12.65 -31.17 -50.04
CA ALA A 34 -12.15 -30.90 -48.71
C ALA A 34 -13.15 -31.53 -47.71
N PRO A 35 -12.68 -32.28 -46.70
CA PRO A 35 -13.59 -32.90 -45.74
C PRO A 35 -14.54 -31.84 -45.20
N ALA A 36 -15.84 -32.12 -45.25
CA ALA A 36 -16.86 -31.21 -44.74
C ALA A 36 -16.45 -30.78 -43.33
N ALA A 37 -16.28 -29.47 -43.13
CA ALA A 37 -15.84 -28.94 -41.85
C ALA A 37 -16.78 -29.47 -40.75
N VAL A 38 -16.23 -30.28 -39.85
CA VAL A 38 -16.98 -30.89 -38.76
C VAL A 38 -17.66 -29.77 -37.98
N THR A 39 -18.99 -29.86 -37.84
CA THR A 39 -19.75 -28.86 -37.10
C THR A 39 -19.40 -28.97 -35.63
N PRO A 40 -18.89 -27.91 -34.98
CA PRO A 40 -18.50 -27.99 -33.58
C PRO A 40 -19.72 -28.24 -32.70
N THR A 41 -19.54 -28.99 -31.61
CA THR A 41 -20.61 -29.33 -30.66
C THR A 41 -20.32 -28.79 -29.27
N PHE A 42 -21.35 -28.73 -28.42
CA PHE A 42 -21.15 -28.32 -27.03
C PHE A 42 -20.23 -29.29 -26.28
N ALA A 43 -20.47 -30.59 -26.39
CA ALA A 43 -19.71 -31.59 -25.67
C ALA A 43 -18.23 -31.61 -26.05
N ASP A 44 -17.91 -31.69 -27.34
CA ASP A 44 -16.53 -31.90 -27.79
C ASP A 44 -15.71 -30.58 -27.84
N ASP A 45 -16.33 -29.47 -28.27
CA ASP A 45 -15.57 -28.26 -28.63
C ASP A 45 -15.79 -27.08 -27.69
N ILE A 46 -17.02 -26.85 -27.22
CA ILE A 46 -17.37 -25.61 -26.51
C ILE A 46 -17.28 -25.75 -25.00
N SER A 47 -17.71 -26.87 -24.45
CA SER A 47 -17.70 -27.09 -23.00
C SER A 47 -16.30 -27.04 -22.39
N PRO A 48 -15.22 -27.57 -23.03
CA PRO A 48 -13.85 -27.40 -22.50
C PRO A 48 -13.44 -25.92 -22.44
N LEU A 49 -13.74 -25.15 -23.50
CA LEU A 49 -13.43 -23.71 -23.56
C LEU A 49 -14.21 -22.91 -22.51
N ILE A 50 -15.49 -23.24 -22.29
CA ILE A 50 -16.30 -22.61 -21.24
C ILE A 50 -15.73 -22.93 -19.86
N ILE A 51 -15.39 -24.19 -19.57
CA ILE A 51 -14.85 -24.60 -18.27
C ILE A 51 -13.54 -23.89 -17.97
N GLU A 52 -12.66 -23.77 -18.96
CA GLU A 52 -11.35 -23.15 -18.78
C GLU A 52 -11.44 -21.63 -18.66
N HIS A 53 -12.20 -20.97 -19.53
CA HIS A 53 -12.11 -19.51 -19.69
C HIS A 53 -13.30 -18.71 -19.15
N CYS A 54 -14.46 -19.34 -18.96
CA CYS A 54 -15.72 -18.65 -18.60
C CYS A 54 -16.27 -19.07 -17.22
N ALA A 55 -16.25 -20.37 -16.92
CA ALA A 55 -16.79 -20.96 -15.69
C ALA A 55 -16.17 -20.44 -14.39
N PRO A 56 -14.88 -20.00 -14.33
CA PRO A 56 -14.32 -19.42 -13.12
C PRO A 56 -15.09 -18.19 -12.59
N CYS A 57 -15.81 -17.48 -13.48
CA CYS A 57 -16.70 -16.38 -13.12
C CYS A 57 -18.18 -16.73 -13.29
N HIS A 58 -18.53 -17.53 -14.31
CA HIS A 58 -19.91 -17.90 -14.64
C HIS A 58 -20.34 -19.23 -14.00
N ARG A 59 -20.29 -19.27 -12.67
CA ARG A 59 -20.81 -20.37 -11.84
C ARG A 59 -21.58 -19.81 -10.64
N PRO A 60 -22.48 -20.60 -10.01
CA PRO A 60 -23.25 -20.13 -8.86
C PRO A 60 -22.34 -19.57 -7.74
N GLY A 61 -22.72 -18.42 -7.18
CA GLY A 61 -21.98 -17.76 -6.09
C GLY A 61 -20.79 -16.91 -6.50
N GLU A 62 -20.45 -16.85 -7.79
CA GLU A 62 -19.36 -16.03 -8.32
C GLU A 62 -19.86 -14.73 -9.00
N VAL A 63 -18.91 -13.91 -9.48
CA VAL A 63 -19.16 -12.57 -10.02
C VAL A 63 -19.99 -12.54 -11.31
N GLY A 64 -20.06 -13.67 -12.04
CA GLY A 64 -20.86 -13.77 -13.27
C GLY A 64 -22.36 -13.76 -12.98
N PRO A 65 -23.16 -12.97 -13.70
CA PRO A 65 -24.59 -12.80 -13.40
C PRO A 65 -25.45 -14.05 -13.70
N PHE A 66 -24.89 -15.06 -14.35
CA PHE A 66 -25.54 -16.32 -14.69
C PHE A 66 -24.50 -17.45 -14.84
N PRO A 67 -24.90 -18.71 -14.60
CA PRO A 67 -24.03 -19.86 -14.85
C PRO A 67 -23.89 -20.16 -16.35
N LEU A 68 -22.79 -20.81 -16.71
CA LEU A 68 -22.53 -21.36 -18.06
C LEU A 68 -22.17 -22.85 -18.04
N LEU A 69 -22.39 -23.53 -16.92
CA LEU A 69 -21.84 -24.87 -16.66
C LEU A 69 -22.52 -26.00 -17.47
N THR A 70 -23.76 -25.79 -17.91
CA THR A 70 -24.55 -26.80 -18.63
C THR A 70 -24.78 -26.43 -20.10
N TYR A 71 -25.14 -27.43 -20.91
CA TYR A 71 -25.54 -27.19 -22.30
C TYR A 71 -26.67 -26.16 -22.40
N ASP A 72 -27.71 -26.29 -21.57
CA ASP A 72 -28.86 -25.40 -21.60
C ASP A 72 -28.49 -23.97 -21.22
N ASP A 73 -27.56 -23.79 -20.29
CA ASP A 73 -27.04 -22.46 -19.94
C ASP A 73 -26.34 -21.80 -21.11
N ALA A 74 -25.42 -22.53 -21.75
CA ALA A 74 -24.64 -22.04 -22.88
C ALA A 74 -25.51 -21.81 -24.12
N ARG A 75 -26.38 -22.77 -24.47
CA ARG A 75 -27.22 -22.72 -25.68
C ARG A 75 -28.14 -21.51 -25.69
N ARG A 76 -28.79 -21.20 -24.55
CA ARG A 76 -29.65 -20.01 -24.41
C ARG A 76 -28.92 -18.70 -24.72
N ARG A 77 -27.59 -18.71 -24.68
CA ARG A 77 -26.72 -17.55 -24.88
C ARG A 77 -25.75 -17.71 -26.03
N ALA A 78 -25.89 -18.72 -26.88
CA ALA A 78 -24.90 -19.05 -27.90
C ALA A 78 -24.53 -17.85 -28.80
N ARG A 79 -25.54 -17.11 -29.27
CA ARG A 79 -25.34 -15.88 -30.05
C ARG A 79 -24.62 -14.79 -29.25
N GLN A 80 -25.05 -14.55 -28.02
CA GLN A 80 -24.40 -13.56 -27.14
C GLN A 80 -22.94 -13.93 -26.86
N ILE A 81 -22.66 -15.20 -26.56
CA ILE A 81 -21.30 -15.73 -26.34
C ILE A 81 -20.45 -15.51 -27.59
N ALA A 82 -20.95 -15.84 -28.78
CA ALA A 82 -20.24 -15.60 -30.03
C ALA A 82 -19.94 -14.11 -30.26
N GLU A 83 -20.91 -13.22 -29.98
CA GLU A 83 -20.74 -11.78 -30.15
C GLU A 83 -19.69 -11.20 -29.19
N VAL A 84 -19.76 -11.52 -27.89
CA VAL A 84 -18.84 -10.97 -26.88
C VAL A 84 -17.43 -11.55 -26.96
N THR A 85 -17.29 -12.81 -27.43
CA THR A 85 -15.98 -13.41 -27.68
C THR A 85 -15.33 -12.87 -28.94
N ALA A 86 -16.12 -12.62 -30.00
CA ALA A 86 -15.63 -12.00 -31.23
C ALA A 86 -15.15 -10.56 -31.02
N SER A 87 -15.86 -9.77 -30.20
CA SER A 87 -15.45 -8.40 -29.87
C SER A 87 -14.33 -8.31 -28.83
N ARG A 88 -13.84 -9.45 -28.31
CA ARG A 88 -12.86 -9.53 -27.21
C ARG A 88 -13.32 -8.83 -25.92
N PHE A 89 -14.63 -8.62 -25.77
CA PHE A 89 -15.21 -8.09 -24.55
C PHE A 89 -15.16 -9.14 -23.42
N MET A 90 -15.42 -10.41 -23.75
CA MET A 90 -15.35 -11.53 -22.82
C MET A 90 -14.58 -12.71 -23.45
N PRO A 91 -13.92 -13.54 -22.64
CA PRO A 91 -13.54 -13.27 -21.26
C PRO A 91 -12.54 -12.10 -21.19
N PRO A 92 -12.57 -11.28 -20.12
CA PRO A 92 -11.76 -10.08 -20.07
C PRO A 92 -10.30 -10.46 -19.82
N TRP A 93 -9.44 -10.19 -20.81
CA TRP A 93 -7.98 -10.34 -20.71
C TRP A 93 -7.30 -9.36 -21.66
N LYS A 94 -6.72 -8.30 -21.10
CA LYS A 94 -6.22 -7.16 -21.88
C LYS A 94 -4.80 -7.29 -22.45
N PRO A 95 -3.86 -8.03 -21.85
CA PRO A 95 -2.52 -8.16 -22.43
C PRO A 95 -2.54 -8.81 -23.80
N ASP A 96 -1.80 -8.20 -24.72
CA ASP A 96 -1.60 -8.69 -26.07
C ASP A 96 -0.82 -10.01 -26.09
N PRO A 97 -1.12 -10.92 -27.03
CA PRO A 97 -0.42 -12.19 -27.10
C PRO A 97 1.02 -11.95 -27.59
N GLY A 98 1.99 -12.55 -26.90
CA GLY A 98 3.42 -12.44 -27.26
C GLY A 98 4.14 -11.20 -26.73
N PHE A 99 3.49 -10.33 -25.94
CA PHE A 99 4.11 -9.16 -25.32
C PHE A 99 4.24 -9.37 -23.81
N GLY A 100 5.46 -9.73 -23.37
CA GLY A 100 5.74 -10.20 -22.01
C GLY A 100 6.04 -11.70 -21.96
N GLY A 101 5.98 -12.29 -20.77
CA GLY A 101 6.04 -13.74 -20.58
C GLY A 101 4.65 -14.35 -20.44
N PRO A 102 4.50 -15.69 -20.47
CA PRO A 102 3.22 -16.32 -20.17
C PRO A 102 2.75 -15.89 -18.78
N PHE A 103 1.55 -15.34 -18.69
CA PHE A 103 0.95 -14.94 -17.41
C PHE A 103 0.14 -16.08 -16.80
N ILE A 104 0.15 -16.17 -15.48
CA ILE A 104 -0.68 -17.10 -14.72
C ILE A 104 -2.14 -16.63 -14.82
N GLY A 105 -3.07 -17.57 -15.01
CA GLY A 105 -4.50 -17.26 -15.05
C GLY A 105 -4.97 -16.55 -16.31
N SER A 106 -4.21 -16.60 -17.41
CA SER A 106 -4.68 -16.05 -18.68
C SER A 106 -5.98 -16.73 -19.10
N ARG A 107 -7.00 -15.90 -19.33
CA ARG A 107 -8.33 -16.34 -19.81
C ARG A 107 -8.50 -16.11 -21.31
N ARG A 108 -7.44 -15.71 -22.02
CA ARG A 108 -7.55 -15.28 -23.41
C ARG A 108 -7.90 -16.46 -24.31
N LEU A 109 -8.98 -16.31 -25.08
CA LEU A 109 -9.33 -17.22 -26.18
C LEU A 109 -8.40 -17.00 -27.38
N SER A 110 -7.95 -18.05 -28.04
CA SER A 110 -7.26 -17.93 -29.33
C SER A 110 -8.24 -17.48 -30.42
N ASP A 111 -7.74 -17.04 -31.59
CA ASP A 111 -8.61 -16.76 -32.75
C ASP A 111 -9.38 -18.02 -33.20
N GLY A 112 -8.79 -19.20 -33.02
CA GLY A 112 -9.42 -20.48 -33.29
C GLY A 112 -10.60 -20.76 -32.36
N ASP A 113 -10.43 -20.51 -31.07
CA ASP A 113 -11.48 -20.71 -30.06
C ASP A 113 -12.66 -19.77 -30.29
N VAL A 114 -12.39 -18.50 -30.61
CA VAL A 114 -13.43 -17.53 -31.01
C VAL A 114 -14.18 -18.01 -32.24
N ALA A 115 -13.46 -18.54 -33.23
CA ALA A 115 -14.08 -19.09 -34.43
C ALA A 115 -14.93 -20.34 -34.12
N LEU A 116 -14.58 -21.16 -33.13
CA LEU A 116 -15.39 -22.29 -32.66
C LEU A 116 -16.71 -21.82 -32.06
N PHE A 117 -16.69 -20.86 -31.12
CA PHE A 117 -17.92 -20.28 -30.55
C PHE A 117 -18.85 -19.72 -31.64
N ARG A 118 -18.27 -18.98 -32.60
CA ARG A 118 -19.04 -18.43 -33.73
C ARG A 118 -19.69 -19.53 -34.58
N ARG A 119 -18.91 -20.51 -35.04
CA ARG A 119 -19.44 -21.61 -35.87
C ARG A 119 -20.48 -22.44 -35.14
N TRP A 120 -20.28 -22.72 -33.85
CA TRP A 120 -21.24 -23.44 -33.02
C TRP A 120 -22.56 -22.68 -32.90
N ALA A 121 -22.52 -21.36 -32.64
CA ALA A 121 -23.71 -20.53 -32.58
C ALA A 121 -24.44 -20.43 -33.93
N GLU A 122 -23.69 -20.24 -35.04
CA GLU A 122 -24.24 -20.20 -36.41
C GLU A 122 -24.91 -21.53 -36.81
N ALA A 123 -24.40 -22.66 -36.32
CA ALA A 123 -24.96 -24.00 -36.55
C ALA A 123 -26.17 -24.34 -35.66
N GLY A 124 -26.70 -23.39 -34.89
CA GLY A 124 -27.84 -23.61 -33.99
C GLY A 124 -27.48 -24.25 -32.65
N ALA A 125 -26.20 -24.18 -32.26
CA ALA A 125 -25.66 -24.67 -30.99
C ALA A 125 -25.94 -26.17 -30.73
N PRO A 126 -25.47 -27.09 -31.58
CA PRO A 126 -25.67 -28.52 -31.39
C PRO A 126 -25.02 -29.01 -30.08
N ALA A 127 -25.71 -29.93 -29.39
CA ALA A 127 -25.28 -30.45 -28.08
C ALA A 127 -24.06 -31.38 -28.16
N GLY A 128 -23.99 -32.25 -29.18
CA GLY A 128 -23.02 -33.35 -29.21
C GLY A 128 -23.42 -34.49 -28.26
N ASP A 129 -22.49 -35.41 -28.01
CA ASP A 129 -22.68 -36.54 -27.10
C ASP A 129 -22.50 -36.10 -25.64
N PRO A 130 -23.55 -36.09 -24.80
CA PRO A 130 -23.45 -35.63 -23.42
C PRO A 130 -22.44 -36.41 -22.57
N SER A 131 -22.12 -37.65 -22.92
CA SER A 131 -21.12 -38.46 -22.19
C SER A 131 -19.68 -37.95 -22.37
N ARG A 132 -19.46 -37.08 -23.36
CA ARG A 132 -18.15 -36.47 -23.65
C ARG A 132 -17.98 -35.09 -23.03
N VAL A 133 -19.01 -34.54 -22.41
CA VAL A 133 -18.87 -33.31 -21.63
C VAL A 133 -17.90 -33.61 -20.48
N PRO A 134 -16.77 -32.89 -20.37
CA PRO A 134 -15.80 -33.14 -19.32
C PRO A 134 -16.44 -32.86 -17.95
N PRO A 135 -16.01 -33.59 -16.91
CA PRO A 135 -16.48 -33.32 -15.56
C PRO A 135 -16.11 -31.89 -15.17
N GLN A 136 -17.03 -31.23 -14.45
CA GLN A 136 -16.74 -29.91 -13.89
C GLN A 136 -15.58 -30.02 -12.90
N PRO A 137 -14.65 -29.04 -12.85
CA PRO A 137 -13.63 -29.01 -11.81
C PRO A 137 -14.27 -28.99 -10.42
N ASP A 138 -13.60 -29.59 -9.45
CA ASP A 138 -13.99 -29.44 -8.06
C ASP A 138 -13.69 -28.01 -7.63
N TRP A 139 -14.73 -27.21 -7.51
CA TRP A 139 -14.62 -25.83 -7.09
C TRP A 139 -14.91 -25.74 -5.60
N PRO A 140 -13.95 -25.29 -4.76
CA PRO A 140 -14.21 -25.13 -3.34
C PRO A 140 -15.44 -24.27 -3.11
N GLU A 141 -16.37 -24.75 -2.28
CA GLU A 141 -17.47 -23.90 -1.80
C GLU A 141 -16.89 -22.82 -0.89
N GLY A 142 -17.15 -21.57 -1.24
CA GLY A 142 -16.71 -20.42 -0.46
C GLY A 142 -15.30 -19.93 -0.79
N TRP A 143 -14.28 -20.46 -0.13
CA TRP A 143 -12.90 -19.95 -0.17
C TRP A 143 -12.04 -20.79 -1.14
N ARG A 144 -11.52 -20.15 -2.19
CA ARG A 144 -10.80 -20.81 -3.29
C ARG A 144 -9.46 -21.41 -2.89
N LEU A 145 -8.79 -20.85 -1.86
CA LEU A 145 -7.52 -21.38 -1.36
C LEU A 145 -7.68 -22.46 -0.26
N GLY A 146 -8.91 -22.91 0.00
CA GLY A 146 -9.24 -23.84 1.09
C GLY A 146 -9.76 -23.09 2.33
N THR A 147 -9.78 -23.75 3.49
CA THR A 147 -10.23 -23.11 4.74
C THR A 147 -9.20 -22.10 5.24
N PRO A 148 -9.54 -20.80 5.41
CA PRO A 148 -8.62 -19.82 5.99
C PRO A 148 -8.34 -20.11 7.46
N ASP A 149 -7.11 -19.84 7.90
CA ASP A 149 -6.73 -19.90 9.32
C ASP A 149 -7.43 -18.80 10.14
N VAL A 150 -7.58 -17.63 9.54
CA VAL A 150 -8.29 -16.48 10.13
C VAL A 150 -9.21 -15.86 9.09
N ILE A 151 -10.45 -15.58 9.49
CA ILE A 151 -11.40 -14.79 8.70
C ILE A 151 -11.66 -13.47 9.41
N VAL A 152 -11.28 -12.37 8.78
CA VAL A 152 -11.54 -11.01 9.28
C VAL A 152 -12.73 -10.44 8.52
N THR A 153 -13.80 -10.06 9.21
CA THR A 153 -15.04 -9.59 8.58
C THR A 153 -15.41 -8.20 9.08
N MET A 154 -15.99 -7.38 8.20
CA MET A 154 -16.52 -6.07 8.59
C MET A 154 -17.50 -6.22 9.77
N PRO A 155 -17.36 -5.41 10.83
CA PRO A 155 -18.18 -5.55 12.04
C PRO A 155 -19.66 -5.27 11.75
N ALA A 156 -19.95 -4.31 10.88
CA ALA A 156 -21.29 -3.97 10.40
C ALA A 156 -21.31 -3.88 8.87
N PRO A 157 -22.46 -4.17 8.22
CA PRO A 157 -22.63 -3.91 6.80
C PRO A 157 -22.64 -2.42 6.50
N TYR A 158 -22.20 -2.05 5.29
CA TYR A 158 -22.31 -0.69 4.75
C TYR A 158 -23.47 -0.63 3.73
N SER A 159 -24.18 0.50 3.71
CA SER A 159 -25.28 0.74 2.76
C SER A 159 -24.77 1.51 1.56
N VAL A 160 -24.87 0.91 0.37
CA VAL A 160 -24.54 1.55 -0.90
C VAL A 160 -25.81 2.23 -1.45
N PRO A 161 -25.78 3.54 -1.75
CA PRO A 161 -26.92 4.26 -2.30
C PRO A 161 -27.43 3.68 -3.63
N ALA A 162 -28.73 3.87 -3.90
CA ALA A 162 -29.36 3.42 -5.14
C ALA A 162 -28.82 4.14 -6.38
N ASP A 163 -28.57 5.43 -6.22
CA ASP A 163 -28.15 6.37 -7.25
C ASP A 163 -27.07 7.29 -6.67
N GLY A 164 -26.31 7.94 -7.54
CA GLY A 164 -25.22 8.84 -7.16
C GLY A 164 -23.89 8.43 -7.76
N PRO A 165 -22.83 9.23 -7.51
CA PRO A 165 -21.49 8.90 -7.96
C PRO A 165 -20.98 7.62 -7.31
N ASP A 166 -19.96 7.02 -7.91
CA ASP A 166 -19.27 5.88 -7.33
C ASP A 166 -18.75 6.21 -5.93
N THR A 167 -18.87 5.24 -5.02
CA THR A 167 -18.48 5.40 -3.62
C THR A 167 -17.12 4.77 -3.39
N PHE A 168 -16.15 5.57 -2.96
CA PHE A 168 -14.87 5.09 -2.43
C PHE A 168 -14.88 5.21 -0.92
N ARG A 169 -14.65 4.09 -0.22
CA ARG A 169 -14.63 4.08 1.25
C ARG A 169 -13.55 3.17 1.79
N ASN A 170 -12.91 3.58 2.88
CA ASN A 170 -11.85 2.83 3.54
C ASN A 170 -12.41 2.13 4.78
N PHE A 171 -12.58 0.81 4.73
CA PHE A 171 -13.04 0.03 5.88
C PHE A 171 -11.85 -0.45 6.71
N VAL A 172 -11.92 -0.28 8.03
CA VAL A 172 -10.84 -0.70 8.94
C VAL A 172 -11.26 -1.95 9.70
N LEU A 173 -10.47 -3.01 9.55
CA LEU A 173 -10.78 -4.33 10.09
C LEU A 173 -9.63 -4.80 10.99
N PRO A 174 -9.81 -4.82 12.32
CA PRO A 174 -8.84 -5.38 13.26
C PRO A 174 -8.56 -6.85 13.00
N ILE A 175 -7.28 -7.20 12.89
CA ILE A 175 -6.86 -8.57 12.62
C ILE A 175 -6.64 -9.29 13.96
N PRO A 176 -7.40 -10.37 14.27
CA PRO A 176 -7.40 -10.99 15.59
C PRO A 176 -6.24 -11.99 15.76
N ILE A 177 -5.01 -11.48 15.82
CA ILE A 177 -3.81 -12.29 16.09
C ILE A 177 -3.09 -11.83 17.36
N GLU A 178 -2.59 -12.79 18.14
CA GLU A 178 -1.92 -12.54 19.43
C GLU A 178 -0.38 -12.60 19.33
N ARG A 179 0.14 -13.23 18.28
CA ARG A 179 1.57 -13.34 17.99
C ARG A 179 1.84 -13.07 16.52
N THR A 180 3.07 -12.68 16.20
CA THR A 180 3.53 -12.52 14.81
C THR A 180 3.22 -13.78 14.01
N ALA A 181 2.66 -13.60 12.80
CA ALA A 181 2.34 -14.66 11.86
C ALA A 181 2.95 -14.36 10.48
N PHE A 182 3.17 -15.42 9.68
CA PHE A 182 3.63 -15.29 8.30
C PHE A 182 2.49 -15.67 7.36
N VAL A 183 2.10 -14.75 6.49
CA VAL A 183 0.93 -14.93 5.62
C VAL A 183 1.38 -15.39 4.24
N ALA A 184 1.02 -16.63 3.91
CA ALA A 184 1.30 -17.26 2.63
C ALA A 184 0.18 -17.04 1.61
N GLY A 185 -1.03 -16.72 2.04
CA GLY A 185 -2.16 -16.49 1.14
C GLY A 185 -3.15 -15.50 1.71
N ILE A 186 -3.86 -14.83 0.81
CA ILE A 186 -4.97 -13.96 1.18
C ILE A 186 -6.06 -14.05 0.12
N GLU A 187 -7.30 -14.09 0.58
CA GLU A 187 -8.48 -14.08 -0.27
C GLU A 187 -9.46 -13.01 0.21
N PHE A 188 -9.92 -12.16 -0.69
CA PHE A 188 -10.90 -11.13 -0.40
C PHE A 188 -12.27 -11.54 -0.93
N ARG A 189 -13.30 -11.35 -0.11
CA ARG A 189 -14.70 -11.56 -0.48
C ARG A 189 -15.47 -10.27 -0.22
N PRO A 190 -16.07 -9.65 -1.25
CA PRO A 190 -16.81 -8.41 -1.05
C PRO A 190 -18.11 -8.61 -0.24
N GLY A 191 -18.66 -9.83 -0.20
CA GLY A 191 -19.98 -10.12 0.39
C GLY A 191 -21.15 -9.70 -0.50
N ASN A 192 -20.98 -8.67 -1.34
CA ASN A 192 -21.89 -8.34 -2.43
C ASN A 192 -21.10 -7.94 -3.69
N ALA A 193 -20.91 -8.89 -4.61
CA ALA A 193 -20.14 -8.66 -5.84
C ALA A 193 -20.88 -7.77 -6.87
N ARG A 194 -22.18 -7.49 -6.68
CA ARG A 194 -22.95 -6.66 -7.62
C ARG A 194 -22.59 -5.18 -7.55
N VAL A 195 -22.11 -4.72 -6.39
CA VAL A 195 -21.72 -3.33 -6.14
C VAL A 195 -20.21 -3.13 -6.10
N ALA A 196 -19.42 -4.16 -5.75
CA ALA A 196 -17.98 -4.03 -5.64
C ALA A 196 -17.30 -4.03 -7.02
N HIS A 197 -16.64 -2.92 -7.37
CA HIS A 197 -15.88 -2.80 -8.61
C HIS A 197 -14.42 -3.23 -8.44
N HIS A 198 -13.75 -2.77 -7.37
CA HIS A 198 -12.44 -3.28 -6.95
C HIS A 198 -12.17 -2.99 -5.48
N ALA A 199 -11.17 -3.66 -4.90
CA ALA A 199 -10.69 -3.39 -3.55
C ALA A 199 -9.16 -3.31 -3.52
N ASN A 200 -8.63 -2.39 -2.72
CA ASN A 200 -7.22 -2.32 -2.35
C ASN A 200 -7.10 -2.53 -0.84
N LEU A 201 -6.39 -3.59 -0.44
CA LEU A 201 -6.18 -3.95 0.95
C LEU A 201 -4.78 -3.49 1.36
N ARG A 202 -4.70 -2.73 2.44
CA ARG A 202 -3.43 -2.32 3.05
C ARG A 202 -3.38 -2.74 4.52
N LEU A 203 -2.19 -2.77 5.09
CA LEU A 203 -1.99 -2.97 6.51
C LEU A 203 -1.60 -1.66 7.17
N ASP A 204 -2.34 -1.29 8.21
CA ASP A 204 -1.93 -0.28 9.18
C ASP A 204 -1.45 -1.03 10.44
N ARG A 205 -0.14 -0.94 10.74
CA ARG A 205 0.45 -1.53 11.95
C ARG A 205 0.29 -0.62 13.18
N THR A 206 -0.34 0.54 13.00
CA THR A 206 -0.67 1.51 14.05
C THR A 206 -2.18 1.51 14.28
N ARG A 207 -2.67 2.37 15.19
CA ARG A 207 -4.12 2.62 15.34
C ARG A 207 -4.64 3.81 14.52
N SER A 208 -3.83 4.35 13.60
CA SER A 208 -4.16 5.60 12.90
C SER A 208 -5.43 5.47 12.07
N SER A 209 -5.59 4.38 11.33
CA SER A 209 -6.79 4.14 10.53
C SER A 209 -8.02 3.86 11.40
N ARG A 210 -7.88 3.10 12.50
CA ARG A 210 -8.97 2.92 13.47
C ARG A 210 -9.46 4.24 14.03
N GLN A 211 -8.55 5.16 14.34
CA GLN A 211 -8.95 6.47 14.85
C GLN A 211 -9.73 7.28 13.80
N LEU A 212 -9.44 7.13 12.51
CA LEU A 212 -10.22 7.76 11.44
C LEU A 212 -11.61 7.13 11.33
N ASP A 213 -11.70 5.80 11.36
CA ASP A 213 -12.97 5.05 11.37
C ASP A 213 -13.84 5.42 12.58
N GLU A 214 -13.27 5.43 13.79
CA GLU A 214 -13.96 5.81 15.04
C GLU A 214 -14.50 7.26 15.05
N GLN A 215 -14.01 8.12 14.16
CA GLN A 215 -14.49 9.51 13.99
C GLN A 215 -15.62 9.64 12.98
N ASP A 216 -15.86 8.61 12.17
CA ASP A 216 -16.91 8.59 11.15
C ASP A 216 -18.18 7.91 11.73
N PRO A 217 -19.38 8.46 11.50
CA PRO A 217 -20.63 7.87 11.99
C PRO A 217 -21.02 6.56 11.28
N ALA A 218 -20.42 6.24 10.13
CA ALA A 218 -20.65 5.00 9.39
C ALA A 218 -19.39 4.11 9.40
N PRO A 219 -19.49 2.78 9.17
CA PRO A 219 -18.33 1.89 9.21
C PRO A 219 -17.25 2.30 8.19
N GLY A 220 -15.99 2.45 8.61
CA GLY A 220 -14.90 2.95 7.78
C GLY A 220 -14.84 4.48 7.72
N TYR A 221 -14.04 5.04 6.82
CA TYR A 221 -13.92 6.50 6.64
C TYR A 221 -13.80 6.89 5.16
N GLU A 222 -14.20 8.11 4.83
CA GLU A 222 -14.09 8.69 3.49
C GLU A 222 -12.69 9.28 3.20
N GLY A 223 -12.39 9.47 1.92
CA GLY A 223 -11.16 10.13 1.47
C GLY A 223 -9.99 9.18 1.20
N PRO A 224 -8.75 9.69 1.17
CA PRO A 224 -7.58 8.88 0.86
C PRO A 224 -7.28 7.87 1.96
N ILE A 225 -6.70 6.72 1.57
CA ILE A 225 -6.18 5.75 2.54
C ILE A 225 -5.17 6.43 3.46
N SER A 226 -5.24 6.12 4.77
CA SER A 226 -4.27 6.54 5.77
C SER A 226 -2.82 6.39 5.27
N PRO A 227 -1.96 7.41 5.41
CA PRO A 227 -0.54 7.29 5.06
C PRO A 227 0.20 6.22 5.87
N GLN A 228 -0.36 5.74 6.99
CA GLN A 228 0.22 4.63 7.77
C GLN A 228 -0.14 3.26 7.20
N ALA A 229 -1.14 3.19 6.32
CA ALA A 229 -1.58 1.95 5.70
C ALA A 229 -0.81 1.68 4.41
N HIS A 230 -0.05 0.59 4.41
CA HIS A 230 0.86 0.21 3.32
C HIS A 230 0.57 -1.19 2.81
N TYR A 231 0.95 -1.46 1.56
CA TYR A 231 1.03 -2.84 1.09
C TYR A 231 2.10 -3.59 1.89
N PRO A 232 1.83 -4.81 2.41
CA PRO A 232 2.79 -5.54 3.21
C PRO A 232 3.95 -6.05 2.36
N ASP A 233 5.17 -5.71 2.76
CA ASP A 233 6.40 -6.37 2.30
C ASP A 233 6.48 -6.54 0.77
N GLY A 234 6.02 -5.54 0.01
CA GLY A 234 6.06 -5.54 -1.46
C GLY A 234 5.01 -6.42 -2.16
N HIS A 235 3.90 -6.76 -1.49
CA HIS A 235 2.82 -7.56 -2.06
C HIS A 235 1.64 -6.72 -2.54
N PHE A 236 1.21 -6.94 -3.79
CA PHE A 236 -0.07 -6.44 -4.28
C PHE A 236 -1.22 -7.16 -3.58
N LEU A 237 -1.98 -6.41 -2.79
CA LEU A 237 -3.22 -6.88 -2.20
C LEU A 237 -4.42 -6.16 -2.82
N GLY A 238 -4.52 -6.25 -4.15
CA GLY A 238 -5.68 -5.79 -4.91
C GLY A 238 -6.65 -6.93 -5.19
N TRP A 239 -7.91 -6.58 -5.39
CA TRP A 239 -8.95 -7.49 -5.85
C TRP A 239 -9.80 -6.83 -6.94
N THR A 240 -10.00 -7.54 -8.05
CA THR A 240 -11.02 -7.25 -9.05
C THR A 240 -11.85 -8.51 -9.36
N PRO A 241 -13.10 -8.36 -9.87
CA PRO A 241 -13.92 -9.50 -10.24
C PRO A 241 -13.21 -10.50 -11.17
N GLY A 242 -13.08 -11.74 -10.70
CA GLY A 242 -12.44 -12.83 -11.45
C GLY A 242 -10.91 -12.93 -11.29
N GLN A 243 -10.28 -12.03 -10.54
CA GLN A 243 -8.86 -12.13 -10.19
C GLN A 243 -8.61 -13.37 -9.32
N LEU A 244 -7.53 -14.10 -9.61
CA LEU A 244 -7.10 -15.21 -8.76
C LEU A 244 -6.55 -14.69 -7.42
N PRO A 245 -6.88 -15.36 -6.29
CA PRO A 245 -6.33 -14.97 -5.00
C PRO A 245 -4.80 -15.12 -5.02
N PRO A 246 -4.06 -14.14 -4.51
CA PRO A 246 -2.61 -14.23 -4.42
C PRO A 246 -2.20 -15.31 -3.42
N LEU A 247 -1.41 -16.26 -3.90
CA LEU A 247 -0.64 -17.18 -3.07
C LEU A 247 0.84 -16.79 -3.18
N ALA A 248 1.46 -16.48 -2.05
CA ALA A 248 2.90 -16.29 -1.97
C ALA A 248 3.59 -17.63 -2.20
N GLU A 249 4.69 -17.60 -2.94
CA GLU A 249 5.52 -18.79 -3.08
C GLU A 249 6.24 -19.12 -1.77
N PRO A 250 6.68 -20.39 -1.60
CA PRO A 250 7.52 -20.78 -0.47
C PRO A 250 8.68 -19.79 -0.25
N GLY A 251 8.83 -19.30 0.97
CA GLY A 251 9.85 -18.32 1.35
C GLY A 251 9.53 -16.86 0.99
N MET A 252 8.31 -16.53 0.54
CA MET A 252 7.85 -15.16 0.27
C MET A 252 6.65 -14.73 1.12
N ALA A 253 6.27 -15.49 2.14
CA ALA A 253 5.21 -15.09 3.06
C ALA A 253 5.52 -13.73 3.69
N TRP A 254 4.52 -12.87 3.85
CA TRP A 254 4.73 -11.54 4.46
C TRP A 254 4.41 -11.54 5.94
N ARG A 255 5.06 -10.65 6.68
CA ARG A 255 5.00 -10.63 8.14
C ARG A 255 3.80 -9.81 8.64
N LEU A 256 2.98 -10.43 9.47
CA LEU A 256 1.80 -9.84 10.11
C LEU A 256 2.02 -9.74 11.61
N GLU A 257 1.85 -8.55 12.18
CA GLU A 257 2.08 -8.28 13.59
C GLU A 257 0.79 -8.13 14.39
N PRO A 258 0.76 -8.54 15.67
CA PRO A 258 -0.34 -8.23 16.57
C PRO A 258 -0.68 -6.75 16.57
N GLY A 259 -1.96 -6.43 16.66
CA GLY A 259 -2.46 -5.06 16.64
C GLY A 259 -2.67 -4.46 15.24
N SER A 260 -2.24 -5.14 14.17
CA SER A 260 -2.43 -4.67 12.79
C SER A 260 -3.90 -4.63 12.36
N ASP A 261 -4.22 -3.69 11.48
CA ASP A 261 -5.50 -3.52 10.82
C ASP A 261 -5.41 -3.73 9.32
N PHE A 262 -6.41 -4.37 8.74
CA PHE A 262 -6.68 -4.17 7.32
C PHE A 262 -7.33 -2.80 7.12
N VAL A 263 -6.87 -2.08 6.11
CA VAL A 263 -7.50 -0.89 5.57
C VAL A 263 -7.90 -1.20 4.14
N ILE A 264 -9.19 -1.47 3.95
CA ILE A 264 -9.75 -1.91 2.68
C ILE A 264 -10.41 -0.72 2.02
N GLN A 265 -9.72 -0.12 1.04
CA GLN A 265 -10.37 0.84 0.16
C GLN A 265 -11.21 0.06 -0.84
N LEU A 266 -12.53 0.23 -0.74
CA LEU A 266 -13.48 -0.40 -1.61
C LEU A 266 -14.11 0.64 -2.53
N HIS A 267 -14.03 0.38 -3.83
CA HIS A 267 -14.73 1.15 -4.84
C HIS A 267 -16.05 0.44 -5.18
N MET A 268 -17.16 1.12 -4.95
CA MET A 268 -18.51 0.58 -5.09
C MET A 268 -19.34 1.40 -6.08
N GLN A 269 -20.08 0.70 -6.94
CA GLN A 269 -20.95 1.27 -7.95
C GLN A 269 -22.42 1.11 -7.55
N SER A 270 -23.23 2.12 -7.88
CA SER A 270 -24.68 2.10 -7.66
C SER A 270 -25.37 1.20 -8.69
N THR A 271 -26.42 0.48 -8.28
CA THR A 271 -27.13 -0.48 -9.16
C THR A 271 -28.50 0.02 -9.63
N GLY A 272 -28.91 1.22 -9.20
CA GLY A 272 -30.27 1.74 -9.31
C GLY A 272 -31.21 1.27 -8.20
N ARG A 273 -30.69 0.61 -7.15
CA ARG A 273 -31.41 0.20 -5.93
C ARG A 273 -30.47 0.25 -4.72
N PRO A 274 -30.96 0.56 -3.51
CA PRO A 274 -30.14 0.48 -2.32
C PRO A 274 -29.63 -0.94 -2.14
N GLU A 275 -28.32 -1.09 -1.97
CA GLU A 275 -27.64 -2.36 -1.82
C GLU A 275 -26.84 -2.34 -0.50
N SER A 276 -26.46 -3.51 -0.01
CA SER A 276 -25.64 -3.63 1.18
C SER A 276 -24.40 -4.48 0.91
N ILE A 277 -23.29 -4.12 1.54
CA ILE A 277 -22.03 -4.85 1.43
C ILE A 277 -21.41 -5.13 2.79
N ARG A 278 -20.82 -6.33 2.93
CA ARG A 278 -20.10 -6.74 4.14
C ARG A 278 -18.94 -7.65 3.73
N ALA A 279 -17.77 -7.04 3.62
CA ALA A 279 -16.59 -7.72 3.14
C ALA A 279 -15.91 -8.58 4.22
N SER A 280 -15.21 -9.62 3.75
CA SER A 280 -14.39 -10.51 4.55
C SER A 280 -13.04 -10.77 3.88
N VAL A 281 -12.02 -11.01 4.69
CA VAL A 281 -10.66 -11.37 4.26
C VAL A 281 -10.28 -12.69 4.93
N GLY A 282 -9.96 -13.70 4.13
CA GLY A 282 -9.39 -14.96 4.58
C GLY A 282 -7.86 -14.88 4.54
N LEU A 283 -7.21 -15.21 5.65
CA LEU A 283 -5.76 -15.30 5.79
C LEU A 283 -5.33 -16.76 5.89
N TYR A 284 -4.24 -17.08 5.20
CA TYR A 284 -3.62 -18.40 5.18
C TYR A 284 -2.17 -18.26 5.64
N PHE A 285 -1.83 -18.91 6.73
CA PHE A 285 -0.55 -18.79 7.40
C PHE A 285 0.41 -19.93 7.02
N THR A 286 1.69 -19.67 7.27
CA THR A 286 2.75 -20.67 7.22
C THR A 286 3.65 -20.50 8.43
N ASP A 287 4.32 -21.57 8.84
CA ASP A 287 5.38 -21.52 9.85
C ASP A 287 6.71 -21.03 9.27
N ASP A 288 6.86 -21.00 7.94
CA ASP A 288 8.07 -20.58 7.25
C ASP A 288 8.18 -19.04 7.17
N PRO A 289 9.22 -18.41 7.76
CA PRO A 289 9.45 -16.98 7.61
C PRO A 289 9.86 -16.60 6.17
N PRO A 290 9.68 -15.33 5.75
CA PRO A 290 10.21 -14.86 4.47
C PRO A 290 11.73 -15.00 4.41
N VAL A 291 12.22 -15.58 3.32
CA VAL A 291 13.64 -15.65 2.97
C VAL A 291 14.00 -14.52 2.00
N ARG A 292 13.05 -14.09 1.16
CA ARG A 292 13.19 -12.94 0.26
C ARG A 292 11.92 -12.10 0.28
N THR A 293 12.10 -10.79 0.27
CA THR A 293 11.01 -9.82 0.32
C THR A 293 10.91 -9.05 -1.00
N PRO A 294 9.78 -9.10 -1.71
CA PRO A 294 9.61 -8.29 -2.91
C PRO A 294 9.53 -6.80 -2.58
N MET A 295 9.56 -5.97 -3.62
CA MET A 295 9.28 -4.55 -3.53
C MET A 295 8.40 -4.09 -4.67
N MET A 296 7.61 -3.05 -4.39
CA MET A 296 6.77 -2.40 -5.38
C MET A 296 7.50 -1.20 -5.99
N MET A 297 7.55 -1.15 -7.32
CA MET A 297 8.13 -0.06 -8.10
C MET A 297 7.08 0.53 -9.02
N ARG A 298 6.79 1.84 -8.91
CA ARG A 298 5.79 2.54 -9.73
C ARG A 298 6.43 3.48 -10.73
N LEU A 299 6.41 3.12 -12.02
CA LEU A 299 6.73 4.07 -13.08
C LEU A 299 5.48 4.86 -13.44
N GLY A 300 5.56 6.18 -13.41
CA GLY A 300 4.39 7.04 -13.45
C GLY A 300 4.76 8.45 -13.89
N ARG A 301 3.82 9.14 -14.52
CA ARG A 301 3.93 10.59 -14.74
C ARG A 301 2.67 11.31 -14.33
N GLN A 302 2.78 12.20 -13.36
CA GLN A 302 1.67 12.93 -12.76
C GLN A 302 1.52 14.36 -13.27
N SER A 303 2.37 14.78 -14.20
CA SER A 303 2.24 16.08 -14.88
C SER A 303 1.27 16.03 -16.08
N ILE A 304 0.16 15.28 -15.98
CA ILE A 304 -0.82 15.13 -17.07
C ILE A 304 -1.62 16.42 -17.21
N ASP A 305 -1.67 16.97 -18.43
CA ASP A 305 -2.54 18.09 -18.82
C ASP A 305 -2.91 17.93 -20.31
N MET A 306 -4.04 17.26 -20.54
CA MET A 306 -4.55 16.91 -21.86
C MET A 306 -5.56 17.96 -22.34
N PRO A 307 -5.33 18.62 -23.49
CA PRO A 307 -6.30 19.51 -24.10
C PRO A 307 -7.60 18.78 -24.50
N PRO A 308 -8.76 19.46 -24.52
CA PRO A 308 -9.98 18.92 -25.12
C PRO A 308 -9.76 18.59 -26.60
N GLY A 309 -10.21 17.42 -27.04
CA GLY A 309 -10.12 17.02 -28.46
C GLY A 309 -8.81 16.36 -28.86
N GLU A 310 -7.81 16.31 -27.97
CA GLU A 310 -6.51 15.68 -28.24
C GLU A 310 -6.69 14.18 -28.48
N ARG A 311 -6.32 13.70 -29.66
CA ARG A 311 -6.53 12.29 -30.07
C ARG A 311 -5.39 11.38 -29.64
N ARG A 312 -4.20 11.93 -29.38
CA ARG A 312 -3.04 11.15 -28.99
C ARG A 312 -2.14 11.93 -28.04
N TYR A 313 -2.47 11.89 -26.76
CA TYR A 313 -1.59 12.36 -25.70
C TYR A 313 -0.73 11.20 -25.19
N VAL A 314 0.56 11.42 -24.97
CA VAL A 314 1.48 10.34 -24.57
C VAL A 314 2.29 10.75 -23.34
N ILE A 315 2.32 9.88 -22.34
CA ILE A 315 3.25 10.00 -21.21
C ILE A 315 4.25 8.85 -21.21
N ARG A 316 5.43 9.13 -20.64
CA ARG A 316 6.51 8.15 -20.51
C ARG A 316 7.23 8.35 -19.19
N ASP A 317 7.70 7.25 -18.63
CA ASP A 317 8.62 7.23 -17.50
C ASP A 317 9.60 6.06 -17.64
N ARG A 318 10.76 6.17 -17.00
CA ARG A 318 11.78 5.12 -17.01
C ARG A 318 12.66 5.16 -15.77
N PHE A 319 13.22 4.01 -15.43
CA PHE A 319 14.18 3.90 -14.33
C PHE A 319 15.24 2.84 -14.64
N ARG A 320 16.51 3.15 -14.33
CA ARG A 320 17.63 2.22 -14.49
C ARG A 320 17.91 1.51 -13.18
N LEU A 321 17.80 0.19 -13.17
CA LEU A 321 17.95 -0.62 -11.96
C LEU A 321 19.40 -0.60 -11.47
N PRO A 322 19.67 -0.20 -10.21
CA PRO A 322 21.01 -0.24 -9.62
C PRO A 322 21.48 -1.66 -9.27
N VAL A 323 20.56 -2.61 -9.12
CA VAL A 323 20.81 -4.01 -8.76
C VAL A 323 19.92 -4.90 -9.63
N GLY A 324 20.23 -6.20 -9.69
CA GLY A 324 19.41 -7.16 -10.42
C GLY A 324 18.20 -7.63 -9.62
N ALA A 325 17.08 -7.90 -10.29
CA ALA A 325 15.85 -8.41 -9.68
C ALA A 325 15.04 -9.30 -10.65
N GLU A 326 14.29 -10.25 -10.11
CA GLU A 326 13.25 -10.95 -10.88
C GLU A 326 11.97 -10.11 -10.91
N LEU A 327 11.25 -10.11 -12.04
CA LEU A 327 9.93 -9.49 -12.12
C LEU A 327 8.84 -10.54 -11.87
N ILE A 328 8.16 -10.44 -10.72
CA ILE A 328 7.10 -11.38 -10.31
C ILE A 328 5.77 -11.03 -10.97
N GLY A 329 5.42 -9.75 -10.97
CA GLY A 329 4.13 -9.28 -11.45
C GLY A 329 4.18 -7.84 -11.95
N ILE A 330 3.22 -7.50 -12.81
CA ILE A 330 3.07 -6.19 -13.42
C ILE A 330 1.60 -5.78 -13.38
N GLN A 331 1.33 -4.55 -12.93
CA GLN A 331 -0.02 -3.99 -12.87
C GLN A 331 -0.02 -2.62 -13.53
N PRO A 332 -0.55 -2.52 -14.75
CA PRO A 332 -0.89 -1.25 -15.34
C PRO A 332 -2.12 -0.61 -14.67
N HIS A 333 -2.12 0.71 -14.53
CA HIS A 333 -3.25 1.50 -14.08
C HIS A 333 -3.35 2.81 -14.86
N ALA A 334 -4.54 3.11 -15.37
CA ALA A 334 -4.94 4.38 -15.99
C ALA A 334 -6.47 4.46 -16.03
N HIS A 335 -7.04 5.64 -16.20
CA HIS A 335 -8.48 5.86 -16.21
C HIS A 335 -9.08 5.75 -17.63
N PHE A 336 -10.23 6.39 -17.83
CA PHE A 336 -11.10 6.18 -18.98
C PHE A 336 -10.51 6.57 -20.33
N ARG A 337 -9.55 7.52 -20.38
CA ARG A 337 -9.05 8.05 -21.66
C ARG A 337 -7.84 7.30 -22.19
N ALA A 338 -7.21 6.47 -21.36
CA ALA A 338 -6.15 5.60 -21.83
C ALA A 338 -6.67 4.62 -22.88
N THR A 339 -5.89 4.45 -23.94
CA THR A 339 -6.19 3.55 -25.06
C THR A 339 -5.12 2.48 -25.22
N GLU A 340 -3.84 2.85 -25.07
CA GLU A 340 -2.70 1.94 -25.19
C GLU A 340 -1.78 2.03 -23.98
N ILE A 341 -1.22 0.88 -23.58
CA ILE A 341 -0.23 0.77 -22.52
C ILE A 341 0.92 -0.11 -23.00
N ASN A 342 2.14 0.35 -22.78
CA ASN A 342 3.36 -0.39 -23.06
C ASN A 342 4.31 -0.35 -21.86
N GLY A 343 4.83 -1.51 -21.47
CA GLY A 343 5.94 -1.67 -20.54
C GLY A 343 7.08 -2.43 -21.21
N SER A 344 8.32 -2.00 -21.02
CA SER A 344 9.49 -2.62 -21.65
C SER A 344 10.72 -2.60 -20.74
N ALA A 345 11.68 -3.47 -21.04
CA ALA A 345 12.99 -3.52 -20.40
C ALA A 345 14.08 -3.46 -21.47
N THR A 346 14.98 -2.47 -21.35
CA THR A 346 16.20 -2.37 -22.15
C THR A 346 17.38 -2.88 -21.32
N PHE A 347 17.96 -3.99 -21.75
CA PHE A 347 19.05 -4.68 -21.07
C PHE A 347 20.40 -3.96 -21.28
N PRO A 348 21.42 -4.25 -20.44
CA PRO A 348 22.74 -3.63 -20.58
C PRO A 348 23.44 -3.87 -21.93
N ASP A 349 23.07 -4.93 -22.65
CA ASP A 349 23.55 -5.27 -23.99
C ASP A 349 22.84 -4.48 -25.11
N GLY A 350 21.87 -3.63 -24.77
CA GLY A 350 21.08 -2.83 -25.70
C GLY A 350 19.82 -3.53 -26.25
N ARG A 351 19.60 -4.82 -25.94
CA ARG A 351 18.37 -5.53 -26.32
C ARG A 351 17.19 -4.94 -25.56
N THR A 352 16.05 -4.76 -26.24
CA THR A 352 14.79 -4.35 -25.60
C THR A 352 13.77 -5.47 -25.73
N GLU A 353 13.10 -5.78 -24.62
CA GLU A 353 12.03 -6.77 -24.56
C GLU A 353 10.74 -6.14 -24.01
N PRO A 354 9.57 -6.53 -24.54
CA PRO A 354 8.31 -6.12 -23.96
C PRO A 354 8.09 -6.83 -22.62
N LEU A 355 7.72 -6.07 -21.59
CA LEU A 355 7.24 -6.61 -20.31
C LEU A 355 5.73 -6.83 -20.37
N ILE A 356 5.00 -5.90 -20.98
CA ILE A 356 3.55 -5.97 -21.22
C ILE A 356 3.18 -5.03 -22.36
N ARG A 357 2.16 -5.39 -23.13
CA ARG A 357 1.46 -4.47 -24.05
C ARG A 357 -0.04 -4.69 -23.96
N ILE A 358 -0.80 -3.60 -23.92
CA ILE A 358 -2.26 -3.60 -24.01
C ILE A 358 -2.64 -2.58 -25.08
N SER A 359 -3.15 -3.03 -26.22
CA SER A 359 -3.54 -2.13 -27.32
C SER A 359 -4.99 -1.62 -27.23
N ASP A 360 -5.79 -2.19 -26.33
CA ASP A 360 -7.17 -1.78 -26.04
C ASP A 360 -7.40 -1.74 -24.52
N TRP A 361 -6.88 -0.69 -23.88
CA TRP A 361 -7.09 -0.46 -22.47
C TRP A 361 -8.58 -0.26 -22.15
N ASP A 362 -9.01 -0.83 -21.03
CA ASP A 362 -10.35 -0.64 -20.49
C ASP A 362 -10.24 -0.54 -18.98
N PHE A 363 -10.58 0.62 -18.43
CA PHE A 363 -10.53 0.90 -17.00
C PHE A 363 -11.38 -0.08 -16.16
N ASN A 364 -12.41 -0.70 -16.75
CA ASN A 364 -13.24 -1.67 -16.04
C ASN A 364 -12.54 -3.04 -15.87
N TRP A 365 -11.43 -3.27 -16.60
CA TRP A 365 -10.72 -4.56 -16.63
C TRP A 365 -9.25 -4.39 -16.24
N GLN A 366 -9.04 -4.02 -14.98
CA GLN A 366 -7.72 -3.91 -14.37
C GLN A 366 -7.36 -5.20 -13.64
N ASP A 367 -6.10 -5.62 -13.73
CA ASP A 367 -5.63 -6.87 -13.14
C ASP A 367 -4.14 -6.77 -12.78
N VAL A 368 -3.68 -7.66 -11.89
CA VAL A 368 -2.26 -7.87 -11.59
C VAL A 368 -1.78 -9.08 -12.38
N TYR A 369 -1.01 -8.83 -13.44
CA TYR A 369 -0.51 -9.90 -14.31
C TYR A 369 0.75 -10.52 -13.71
N ARG A 370 0.64 -11.76 -13.22
CA ARG A 370 1.77 -12.52 -12.64
C ARG A 370 2.44 -13.39 -13.68
N TYR A 371 3.77 -13.31 -13.76
CA TYR A 371 4.53 -14.11 -14.71
C TYR A 371 4.62 -15.57 -14.26
N ARG A 372 4.28 -16.50 -15.15
CA ARG A 372 4.55 -17.94 -14.97
C ARG A 372 6.07 -18.20 -15.06
N THR A 373 6.72 -17.55 -16.01
CA THR A 373 8.18 -17.56 -16.16
C THR A 373 8.70 -16.16 -15.95
N ARG A 374 9.36 -15.94 -14.81
CA ARG A 374 9.80 -14.61 -14.37
C ARG A 374 11.01 -14.15 -15.16
N PRO A 375 10.96 -12.99 -15.83
CA PRO A 375 12.15 -12.43 -16.43
C PRO A 375 13.10 -11.94 -15.33
N PHE A 376 14.39 -12.27 -15.48
CA PHE A 376 15.44 -11.70 -14.64
C PHE A 376 15.96 -10.42 -15.29
N LEU A 377 15.89 -9.31 -14.57
CA LEU A 377 16.36 -8.00 -14.98
C LEU A 377 17.73 -7.74 -14.33
N PRO A 378 18.87 -7.86 -15.04
CA PRO A 378 20.18 -7.60 -14.46
C PRO A 378 20.37 -6.13 -14.08
N ALA A 379 21.31 -5.86 -13.18
CA ALA A 379 21.72 -4.49 -12.85
C ALA A 379 22.09 -3.71 -14.11
N GLY A 380 21.68 -2.45 -14.20
CA GLY A 380 21.85 -1.61 -15.37
C GLY A 380 20.72 -1.69 -16.39
N THR A 381 19.78 -2.64 -16.27
CA THR A 381 18.56 -2.69 -17.08
C THR A 381 17.72 -1.43 -16.86
N THR A 382 17.19 -0.85 -17.93
CA THR A 382 16.23 0.26 -17.87
C THR A 382 14.83 -0.27 -18.11
N VAL A 383 13.98 -0.18 -17.08
CA VAL A 383 12.54 -0.41 -17.21
C VAL A 383 11.86 0.88 -17.64
N ALA A 384 10.90 0.79 -18.55
CA ALA A 384 10.22 1.94 -19.11
C ALA A 384 8.73 1.67 -19.33
N MET A 385 7.93 2.73 -19.26
CA MET A 385 6.51 2.72 -19.56
C MET A 385 6.16 3.79 -20.60
N GLU A 386 5.12 3.53 -21.38
CA GLU A 386 4.47 4.49 -22.28
C GLU A 386 2.96 4.26 -22.26
N TYR A 387 2.20 5.33 -22.02
CA TYR A 387 0.73 5.31 -22.06
C TYR A 387 0.25 6.30 -23.11
N VAL A 388 -0.76 5.90 -23.86
CA VAL A 388 -1.43 6.73 -24.87
C VAL A 388 -2.87 6.98 -24.43
N TYR A 389 -3.31 8.22 -24.60
CA TYR A 389 -4.66 8.67 -24.26
C TYR A 389 -5.34 9.35 -25.45
N ASP A 390 -6.67 9.19 -25.52
CA ASP A 390 -7.55 9.89 -26.46
C ASP A 390 -8.61 10.68 -25.67
N ASN A 391 -8.44 12.00 -25.63
CA ASN A 391 -9.38 12.96 -25.03
C ASN A 391 -10.26 13.64 -26.09
N SER A 392 -10.57 12.94 -27.19
CA SER A 392 -11.49 13.41 -28.22
C SER A 392 -12.90 12.85 -28.03
N ALA A 393 -13.87 13.41 -28.78
CA ALA A 393 -15.24 12.91 -28.81
C ALA A 393 -15.37 11.57 -29.55
N ALA A 394 -14.31 11.11 -30.24
CA ALA A 394 -14.28 9.83 -30.93
C ALA A 394 -13.95 8.66 -30.01
N ASN A 395 -13.34 8.91 -28.84
CA ASN A 395 -13.13 7.89 -27.82
C ASN A 395 -14.47 7.57 -27.13
N PRO A 396 -15.04 6.37 -27.32
CA PRO A 396 -16.32 6.00 -26.70
C PRO A 396 -16.23 5.85 -25.18
N ARG A 397 -15.01 5.75 -24.63
CA ARG A 397 -14.77 5.69 -23.18
C ARG A 397 -14.59 7.07 -22.55
N ASN A 398 -14.49 8.15 -23.33
CA ASN A 398 -14.34 9.49 -22.77
C ASN A 398 -15.64 9.89 -22.02
N PRO A 399 -15.60 10.16 -20.70
CA PRO A 399 -16.80 10.47 -19.94
C PRO A 399 -17.35 11.88 -20.24
N ASP A 400 -16.56 12.75 -20.89
CA ASP A 400 -16.95 14.13 -21.17
C ASP A 400 -17.44 14.31 -22.61
N HIS A 401 -18.71 14.71 -22.75
CA HIS A 401 -19.33 15.08 -24.01
C HIS A 401 -20.00 16.47 -23.89
N PRO A 402 -19.42 17.55 -24.44
CA PRO A 402 -18.18 17.60 -25.24
C PRO A 402 -16.90 17.38 -24.40
N PRO A 403 -15.77 16.97 -25.01
CA PRO A 403 -14.51 16.80 -24.31
C PRO A 403 -14.07 18.07 -23.57
N ARG A 404 -13.40 17.88 -22.42
CA ARG A 404 -12.87 18.96 -21.57
C ARG A 404 -11.36 18.80 -21.38
N ARG A 405 -10.70 19.81 -20.83
CA ARG A 405 -9.29 19.70 -20.43
C ARG A 405 -9.21 18.75 -19.24
N VAL A 406 -8.28 17.80 -19.29
CA VAL A 406 -8.15 16.75 -18.27
C VAL A 406 -6.75 16.81 -17.69
N ARG A 407 -6.64 16.74 -16.37
CA ARG A 407 -5.37 16.78 -15.65
C ARG A 407 -5.16 15.49 -14.86
N PHE A 408 -3.97 15.36 -14.29
CA PHE A 408 -3.73 14.36 -13.26
C PHE A 408 -4.72 14.52 -12.10
N GLY A 409 -5.28 13.41 -11.63
CA GLY A 409 -6.15 13.38 -10.45
C GLY A 409 -6.57 11.96 -10.08
N GLN A 410 -7.14 11.80 -8.89
CA GLN A 410 -7.45 10.50 -8.29
C GLN A 410 -8.83 9.96 -8.70
N PHE A 411 -9.67 10.77 -9.34
CA PHE A 411 -11.01 10.33 -9.76
C PHE A 411 -10.97 9.71 -11.15
N SER A 412 -11.86 8.75 -11.42
CA SER A 412 -11.94 8.08 -12.72
C SER A 412 -12.17 9.05 -13.90
N ASN A 413 -12.74 10.23 -13.65
CA ASN A 413 -12.95 11.27 -14.66
C ASN A 413 -11.73 12.19 -14.87
N ASP A 414 -10.77 12.18 -13.93
CA ASP A 414 -9.42 12.72 -14.15
C ASP A 414 -8.59 11.72 -14.95
N GLU A 415 -7.26 11.83 -14.94
CA GLU A 415 -6.39 10.82 -15.55
C GLU A 415 -5.17 10.47 -14.69
N MET A 416 -4.71 9.23 -14.83
CA MET A 416 -3.48 8.72 -14.23
C MET A 416 -2.77 7.77 -15.21
N GLY A 417 -1.52 7.45 -14.93
CA GLY A 417 -0.79 6.44 -15.70
C GLY A 417 0.36 5.91 -14.91
N ASP A 418 0.13 4.75 -14.28
CA ASP A 418 1.07 4.10 -13.38
C ASP A 418 1.27 2.65 -13.82
N LEU A 419 2.53 2.29 -14.10
CA LEU A 419 2.96 0.92 -14.31
C LEU A 419 3.66 0.43 -13.04
N TRP A 420 2.97 -0.41 -12.29
CA TRP A 420 3.52 -1.04 -11.09
C TRP A 420 4.24 -2.33 -11.43
N LEU A 421 5.45 -2.49 -10.92
CA LEU A 421 6.31 -3.67 -11.05
C LEU A 421 6.55 -4.25 -9.67
N GLN A 422 6.28 -5.54 -9.50
CA GLN A 422 6.65 -6.29 -8.31
C GLN A 422 8.00 -6.96 -8.55
N LEU A 423 9.05 -6.39 -7.97
CA LEU A 423 10.43 -6.85 -8.15
C LEU A 423 10.86 -7.69 -6.96
N LEU A 424 11.60 -8.76 -7.21
CA LEU A 424 12.25 -9.58 -6.20
C LEU A 424 13.78 -9.45 -6.31
N PRO A 425 14.39 -8.62 -5.47
CA PRO A 425 15.85 -8.49 -5.41
C PRO A 425 16.49 -9.79 -4.91
N ARG A 426 17.79 -9.97 -5.18
CA ARG A 426 18.52 -11.17 -4.73
C ARG A 426 18.71 -11.23 -3.22
N SER A 427 18.71 -10.08 -2.54
CA SER A 427 18.95 -9.96 -1.11
C SER A 427 18.23 -8.76 -0.50
N GLU A 428 18.10 -8.73 0.82
CA GLU A 428 17.60 -7.56 1.55
C GLU A 428 18.50 -6.32 1.35
N ALA A 429 19.81 -6.52 1.24
CA ALA A 429 20.74 -5.44 0.93
C ALA A 429 20.45 -4.80 -0.44
N ASP A 430 20.19 -5.62 -1.47
CA ASP A 430 19.79 -5.13 -2.79
C ASP A 430 18.44 -4.42 -2.75
N ARG A 431 17.47 -4.94 -1.98
CA ARG A 431 16.17 -4.28 -1.76
C ARG A 431 16.34 -2.90 -1.14
N GLN A 432 17.18 -2.76 -0.13
CA GLN A 432 17.48 -1.46 0.50
C GLN A 432 18.15 -0.48 -0.48
N VAL A 433 19.05 -0.96 -1.35
CA VAL A 433 19.63 -0.14 -2.41
C VAL A 433 18.55 0.36 -3.37
N LEU A 434 17.65 -0.52 -3.82
CA LEU A 434 16.54 -0.13 -4.69
C LEU A 434 15.60 0.87 -4.04
N VAL A 435 15.14 0.62 -2.80
CA VAL A 435 14.27 1.53 -2.07
C VAL A 435 14.92 2.92 -1.93
N ARG A 436 16.17 2.97 -1.47
CA ARG A 436 16.90 4.24 -1.27
C ARG A 436 17.08 5.04 -2.56
N THR A 437 17.28 4.36 -3.70
CA THR A 437 17.52 5.03 -4.99
C THR A 437 16.24 5.38 -5.73
N PHE A 438 15.18 4.59 -5.56
CA PHE A 438 13.93 4.75 -6.29
C PHE A 438 12.93 5.67 -5.58
N MET A 439 12.79 5.58 -4.25
CA MET A 439 11.77 6.34 -3.51
C MET A 439 11.85 7.86 -3.70
N PRO A 440 13.04 8.51 -3.75
CA PRO A 440 13.10 9.94 -4.03
C PRO A 440 12.48 10.33 -5.38
N LYS A 441 12.56 9.47 -6.40
CA LYS A 441 11.90 9.70 -7.69
C LYS A 441 10.38 9.69 -7.53
N VAL A 442 9.85 8.68 -6.84
CA VAL A 442 8.39 8.52 -6.62
C VAL A 442 7.82 9.71 -5.86
N ILE A 443 8.47 10.11 -4.76
CA ILE A 443 8.03 11.24 -3.93
C ILE A 443 8.03 12.54 -4.75
N ASN A 444 9.05 12.77 -5.58
CA ASN A 444 9.07 13.96 -6.44
C ASN A 444 7.93 13.95 -7.47
N GLU A 445 7.61 12.79 -8.03
CA GLU A 445 6.49 12.66 -8.96
C GLU A 445 5.14 12.88 -8.26
N ASP A 446 4.98 12.37 -7.03
CA ASP A 446 3.80 12.63 -6.19
C ASP A 446 3.62 14.12 -5.88
N ILE A 447 4.72 14.83 -5.58
CA ILE A 447 4.67 16.28 -5.37
C ILE A 447 4.15 16.98 -6.63
N VAL A 448 4.62 16.59 -7.82
CA VAL A 448 4.17 17.19 -9.09
C VAL A 448 2.68 16.99 -9.31
N GLY A 449 2.16 15.78 -9.07
CA GLY A 449 0.73 15.50 -9.25
C GLY A 449 -0.14 16.23 -8.25
N TYR A 450 0.20 16.15 -6.96
CA TYR A 450 -0.59 16.80 -5.92
C TYR A 450 -0.53 18.34 -6.01
N GLU A 451 0.59 18.94 -6.44
CA GLU A 451 0.65 20.38 -6.74
C GLU A 451 -0.21 20.74 -7.97
N SER A 452 -0.31 19.86 -8.97
CA SER A 452 -1.21 20.06 -10.12
C SER A 452 -2.68 20.02 -9.70
N MET A 453 -3.05 19.07 -8.83
CA MET A 453 -4.40 19.01 -8.24
C MET A 453 -4.69 20.27 -7.41
N LEU A 454 -3.74 20.70 -6.59
CA LEU A 454 -3.86 21.91 -5.79
C LEU A 454 -3.94 23.18 -6.65
N ALA A 455 -3.26 23.23 -7.78
CA ALA A 455 -3.41 24.35 -8.73
C ALA A 455 -4.81 24.41 -9.37
N ALA A 456 -5.52 23.29 -9.43
CA ALA A 456 -6.92 23.25 -9.88
C ALA A 456 -7.91 23.61 -8.76
N ASP A 457 -7.56 23.32 -7.51
CA ASP A 457 -8.38 23.62 -6.32
C ASP A 457 -7.52 24.23 -5.18
N PRO A 458 -7.12 25.51 -5.30
CA PRO A 458 -6.13 26.13 -4.39
C PRO A 458 -6.61 26.36 -2.96
N ASP A 459 -7.93 26.29 -2.74
CA ASP A 459 -8.54 26.50 -1.42
C ASP A 459 -8.94 25.19 -0.74
N ASN A 460 -8.40 24.06 -1.21
CA ASN A 460 -8.62 22.76 -0.61
C ASN A 460 -7.67 22.50 0.58
N PRO A 461 -8.17 22.51 1.83
CA PRO A 461 -7.33 22.31 3.00
C PRO A 461 -6.71 20.89 3.06
N VAL A 462 -7.38 19.89 2.49
CA VAL A 462 -6.91 18.49 2.47
C VAL A 462 -5.74 18.34 1.50
N LEU A 463 -5.85 18.89 0.28
CA LEU A 463 -4.74 18.85 -0.68
C LEU A 463 -3.50 19.59 -0.15
N HIS A 464 -3.66 20.73 0.50
CA HIS A 464 -2.54 21.40 1.17
C HIS A 464 -1.88 20.50 2.22
N ARG A 465 -2.67 19.81 3.05
CA ARG A 465 -2.15 18.87 4.06
C ARG A 465 -1.38 17.72 3.40
N ASP A 466 -1.91 17.15 2.34
CA ASP A 466 -1.31 15.99 1.65
C ASP A 466 0.00 16.38 0.93
N VAL A 467 0.02 17.52 0.24
CA VAL A 467 1.24 18.13 -0.33
C VAL A 467 2.29 18.38 0.76
N ALA A 468 1.87 18.87 1.94
CA ALA A 468 2.79 19.10 3.05
C ALA A 468 3.45 17.81 3.56
N VAL A 469 2.72 16.69 3.61
CA VAL A 469 3.27 15.37 3.96
C VAL A 469 4.32 14.93 2.93
N LEU A 470 4.06 15.13 1.64
CA LEU A 470 5.00 14.80 0.57
C LEU A 470 6.29 15.63 0.68
N TYR A 471 6.17 16.94 0.90
CA TYR A 471 7.33 17.80 1.12
C TYR A 471 8.12 17.43 2.39
N MET A 472 7.44 17.06 3.47
CA MET A 472 8.09 16.57 4.69
C MET A 472 8.88 15.28 4.40
N THR A 473 8.29 14.34 3.68
CA THR A 473 8.93 13.07 3.30
C THR A 473 10.14 13.29 2.36
N ALA A 474 10.10 14.36 1.56
CA ALA A 474 11.21 14.79 0.71
C ALA A 474 12.26 15.65 1.42
N ASP A 475 12.19 15.79 2.76
CA ASP A 475 13.06 16.65 3.58
C ASP A 475 13.06 18.13 3.14
N ARG A 476 11.92 18.60 2.63
CA ARG A 476 11.69 20.00 2.19
C ARG A 476 10.84 20.74 3.22
N THR A 477 11.36 20.83 4.44
CA THR A 477 10.67 21.34 5.64
C THR A 477 9.99 22.71 5.45
N ALA A 478 10.66 23.66 4.77
CA ALA A 478 10.10 25.00 4.55
C ALA A 478 8.82 24.98 3.68
N ALA A 479 8.79 24.13 2.64
CA ALA A 479 7.60 23.96 1.80
C ALA A 479 6.49 23.27 2.60
N ALA A 480 6.81 22.20 3.35
CA ALA A 480 5.84 21.52 4.20
C ALA A 480 5.16 22.47 5.20
N ILE A 481 5.94 23.31 5.90
CA ILE A 481 5.41 24.33 6.83
C ILE A 481 4.47 25.30 6.12
N ARG A 482 4.83 25.80 4.92
CA ARG A 482 3.98 26.71 4.14
C ARG A 482 2.62 26.07 3.82
N HIS A 483 2.61 24.84 3.33
CA HIS A 483 1.36 24.15 2.98
C HIS A 483 0.53 23.81 4.23
N TYR A 484 1.14 23.42 5.36
CA TYR A 484 0.38 23.24 6.60
C TYR A 484 -0.23 24.53 7.14
N ARG A 485 0.49 25.66 7.06
CA ARG A 485 -0.07 26.96 7.44
C ARG A 485 -1.28 27.31 6.56
N ARG A 486 -1.16 27.15 5.24
CA ARG A 486 -2.29 27.39 4.32
C ARG A 486 -3.47 26.44 4.56
N SER A 487 -3.20 25.16 4.84
CA SER A 487 -4.22 24.19 5.25
C SER A 487 -4.99 24.67 6.49
N LEU A 488 -4.28 25.22 7.48
CA LEU A 488 -4.87 25.73 8.72
C LEU A 488 -5.55 27.12 8.60
N GLU A 489 -5.18 27.91 7.59
CA GLU A 489 -5.93 29.12 7.23
C GLU A 489 -7.32 28.76 6.68
N LEU A 490 -7.39 27.69 5.88
CA LEU A 490 -8.61 27.19 5.24
C LEU A 490 -9.46 26.33 6.18
N ASP A 491 -8.83 25.50 7.01
CA ASP A 491 -9.45 24.68 8.04
C ASP A 491 -8.73 24.80 9.40
N PRO A 492 -9.11 25.79 10.23
CA PRO A 492 -8.53 26.00 11.57
C PRO A 492 -8.91 24.92 12.60
N ALA A 493 -9.77 23.96 12.26
CA ALA A 493 -10.22 22.89 13.14
C ALA A 493 -9.47 21.57 12.91
N SER A 494 -8.53 21.53 11.96
CA SER A 494 -7.72 20.34 11.69
C SER A 494 -6.68 20.07 12.77
N ALA A 495 -7.03 19.22 13.74
CA ALA A 495 -6.11 18.76 14.78
C ALA A 495 -4.85 18.08 14.20
N THR A 496 -5.01 17.36 13.08
CA THR A 496 -3.90 16.66 12.40
C THR A 496 -2.93 17.65 11.75
N ALA A 497 -3.42 18.69 11.07
CA ALA A 497 -2.55 19.72 10.48
C ALA A 497 -1.82 20.52 11.58
N HIS A 498 -2.49 20.83 12.68
CA HIS A 498 -1.83 21.44 13.85
C HIS A 498 -0.73 20.57 14.44
N TYR A 499 -0.98 19.27 14.62
CA TYR A 499 0.00 18.32 15.15
C TYR A 499 1.23 18.18 14.24
N ASN A 500 1.03 18.01 12.92
CA ASN A 500 2.12 17.84 11.97
C ASN A 500 2.95 19.13 11.82
N LEU A 501 2.30 20.29 11.74
CA LEU A 501 2.99 21.58 11.73
C LEU A 501 3.81 21.78 13.00
N ALA A 502 3.23 21.50 14.18
CA ALA A 502 3.93 21.62 15.45
C ALA A 502 5.16 20.70 15.51
N THR A 503 5.07 19.48 14.98
CA THR A 503 6.19 18.53 14.92
C THR A 503 7.33 19.06 14.06
N LEU A 504 7.03 19.61 12.87
CA LEU A 504 8.03 20.24 12.00
C LEU A 504 8.68 21.47 12.63
N LEU A 505 7.88 22.32 13.29
CA LEU A 505 8.36 23.50 14.00
C LEU A 505 9.26 23.10 15.18
N ALA A 506 8.89 22.07 15.94
CA ALA A 506 9.71 21.57 17.04
C ALA A 506 11.05 21.03 16.55
N ALA A 507 11.05 20.24 15.46
CA ALA A 507 12.27 19.75 14.82
C ALA A 507 13.16 20.89 14.27
N SER A 508 12.54 22.00 13.85
CA SER A 508 13.23 23.20 13.38
C SER A 508 13.67 24.15 14.52
N GLY A 509 13.44 23.79 15.79
CA GLY A 509 13.78 24.61 16.96
C GLY A 509 12.80 25.74 17.28
N ALA A 510 11.71 25.89 16.53
CA ALA A 510 10.67 26.90 16.76
C ALA A 510 9.69 26.45 17.87
N LEU A 511 10.23 26.21 19.07
CA LEU A 511 9.52 25.55 20.18
C LEU A 511 8.29 26.32 20.67
N ASP A 512 8.31 27.65 20.70
CA ASP A 512 7.16 28.46 21.13
C ASP A 512 5.98 28.40 20.15
N GLU A 513 6.26 28.33 18.84
CA GLU A 513 5.21 28.18 17.83
C GLU A 513 4.67 26.74 17.84
N ALA A 514 5.56 25.75 17.96
CA ALA A 514 5.19 24.35 18.13
C ALA A 514 4.27 24.17 19.35
N LEU A 515 4.59 24.81 20.48
CA LEU A 515 3.77 24.77 21.70
C LEU A 515 2.33 25.24 21.45
N ARG A 516 2.14 26.35 20.72
CA ARG A 516 0.79 26.87 20.40
C ARG A 516 0.00 25.88 19.55
N HIS A 517 0.62 25.32 18.53
CA HIS A 517 -0.05 24.38 17.64
C HIS A 517 -0.31 23.01 18.32
N PHE A 518 0.60 22.49 19.14
CA PHE A 518 0.35 21.29 19.93
C PHE A 518 -0.80 21.50 20.92
N ARG A 519 -0.86 22.63 21.63
CA ARG A 519 -2.00 22.98 22.50
C ARG A 519 -3.32 22.99 21.74
N ARG A 520 -3.32 23.55 20.52
CA ARG A 520 -4.51 23.55 19.67
C ARG A 520 -4.90 22.15 19.20
N ALA A 521 -3.92 21.32 18.83
CA ALA A 521 -4.15 19.93 18.43
C ALA A 521 -4.79 19.10 19.56
N VAL A 522 -4.28 19.19 20.80
CA VAL A 522 -4.87 18.47 21.94
C VAL A 522 -6.23 19.05 22.37
N ALA A 523 -6.46 20.35 22.18
CA ALA A 523 -7.77 20.96 22.46
C ALA A 523 -8.84 20.49 21.45
N LEU A 524 -8.47 20.35 20.18
CA LEU A 524 -9.36 19.85 19.13
C LEU A 524 -9.56 18.33 19.20
N ARG A 525 -8.52 17.58 19.56
CA ARG A 525 -8.57 16.12 19.73
C ARG A 525 -7.95 15.68 21.07
N PRO A 526 -8.73 15.74 22.18
CA PRO A 526 -8.23 15.39 23.52
C PRO A 526 -7.76 13.94 23.69
N THR A 527 -8.12 13.05 22.76
CA THR A 527 -7.73 11.63 22.74
C THR A 527 -6.47 11.34 21.92
N HIS A 528 -5.80 12.36 21.38
CA HIS A 528 -4.60 12.19 20.55
C HIS A 528 -3.34 11.96 21.40
N ALA A 529 -3.03 10.70 21.72
CA ALA A 529 -1.91 10.32 22.59
C ALA A 529 -0.55 10.92 22.15
N ALA A 530 -0.19 10.79 20.87
CA ALA A 530 1.06 11.32 20.34
C ALA A 530 1.17 12.86 20.44
N ALA A 531 0.06 13.60 20.28
CA ALA A 531 0.05 15.04 20.45
C ALA A 531 0.27 15.45 21.91
N HIS A 532 -0.31 14.72 22.87
CA HIS A 532 -0.04 14.93 24.30
C HIS A 532 1.43 14.66 24.65
N ASN A 533 2.00 13.55 24.16
CA ASN A 533 3.42 13.25 24.37
C ASN A 533 4.33 14.35 23.79
N ASN A 534 4.10 14.75 22.53
CA ASN A 534 4.94 15.76 21.89
C ASN A 534 4.76 17.15 22.50
N LEU A 535 3.55 17.50 22.97
CA LEU A 535 3.30 18.70 23.75
C LEU A 535 4.12 18.71 25.06
N GLY A 536 4.09 17.61 25.80
CA GLY A 536 4.92 17.42 26.99
C GLY A 536 6.41 17.54 26.68
N ALA A 537 6.87 16.96 25.57
CA ALA A 537 8.27 17.01 25.15
C ALA A 537 8.72 18.45 24.83
N VAL A 538 7.89 19.23 24.12
CA VAL A 538 8.17 20.65 23.85
C VAL A 538 8.17 21.47 25.15
N LEU A 539 7.23 21.24 26.06
CA LEU A 539 7.21 21.90 27.36
C LEU A 539 8.46 21.58 28.19
N LYS A 540 8.91 20.32 28.21
CA LYS A 540 10.17 19.89 28.83
C LYS A 540 11.36 20.61 28.20
N ALA A 541 11.44 20.68 26.88
CA ALA A 541 12.52 21.39 26.17
C ALA A 541 12.55 22.90 26.49
N LEU A 542 11.39 23.51 26.75
CA LEU A 542 11.26 24.89 27.21
C LEU A 542 11.50 25.07 28.74
N GLY A 543 11.90 24.01 29.45
CA GLY A 543 12.14 24.04 30.91
C GLY A 543 10.87 24.04 31.77
N ARG A 544 9.68 23.84 31.18
CA ARG A 544 8.37 23.89 31.85
C ARG A 544 7.91 22.51 32.30
N LEU A 545 8.75 21.82 33.07
CA LEU A 545 8.55 20.43 33.48
C LEU A 545 7.26 20.17 34.27
N ALA A 546 6.87 21.10 35.15
CA ALA A 546 5.64 20.99 35.92
C ALA A 546 4.39 20.97 35.01
N GLU A 547 4.40 21.76 33.94
CA GLU A 547 3.31 21.77 32.95
C GLU A 547 3.35 20.55 32.01
N ALA A 548 4.54 20.00 31.73
CA ALA A 548 4.70 18.84 30.85
C ALA A 548 4.11 17.55 31.45
N THR A 549 4.26 17.37 32.76
CA THR A 549 3.89 16.15 33.50
C THR A 549 2.46 15.65 33.23
N PRO A 550 1.39 16.47 33.36
CA PRO A 550 0.02 16.01 33.11
C PRO A 550 -0.22 15.59 31.65
N TYR A 551 0.50 16.17 30.67
CA TYR A 551 0.39 15.76 29.28
C TYR A 551 1.03 14.40 29.03
N PHE A 552 2.17 14.11 29.65
CA PHE A 552 2.77 12.78 29.58
C PHE A 552 1.90 11.72 30.26
N GLU A 553 1.33 12.03 31.43
CA GLU A 553 0.36 11.18 32.11
C GLU A 553 -0.85 10.87 31.22
N ARG A 554 -1.39 11.89 30.54
CA ARG A 554 -2.49 11.70 29.60
C ARG A 554 -2.09 10.86 28.39
N ALA A 555 -0.87 11.02 27.88
CA ALA A 555 -0.38 10.24 26.75
C ALA A 555 -0.31 8.73 27.08
N VAL A 556 0.27 8.36 28.22
CA VAL A 556 0.35 6.94 28.64
C VAL A 556 -1.02 6.36 29.02
N ALA A 557 -1.95 7.18 29.50
CA ALA A 557 -3.32 6.74 29.77
C ALA A 557 -4.12 6.47 28.49
N LEU A 558 -3.83 7.20 27.41
CA LEU A 558 -4.46 7.03 26.10
C LEU A 558 -3.81 5.90 25.28
N ASP A 559 -2.50 5.71 25.43
CA ASP A 559 -1.73 4.68 24.74
C ASP A 559 -0.66 4.09 25.67
N ALA A 560 -1.03 3.02 26.37
CA ALA A 560 -0.14 2.30 27.28
C ALA A 560 0.95 1.49 26.55
N GLY A 561 0.87 1.35 25.22
CA GLY A 561 1.88 0.67 24.40
C GLY A 561 3.03 1.57 23.96
N ASN A 562 3.01 2.86 24.33
CA ASN A 562 3.98 3.83 23.84
C ASN A 562 5.21 3.94 24.75
N ALA A 563 6.28 3.22 24.41
CA ALA A 563 7.54 3.21 25.17
C ALA A 563 8.14 4.61 25.36
N ALA A 564 8.13 5.44 24.30
CA ALA A 564 8.64 6.81 24.34
C ALA A 564 7.83 7.71 25.31
N ALA A 565 6.51 7.56 25.35
CA ALA A 565 5.66 8.29 26.29
C ALA A 565 5.94 7.87 27.75
N HIS A 566 6.12 6.57 28.00
CA HIS A 566 6.54 6.07 29.31
C HIS A 566 7.91 6.65 29.74
N ASN A 567 8.89 6.66 28.83
CA ASN A 567 10.22 7.22 29.10
C ASN A 567 10.15 8.73 29.41
N ASN A 568 9.42 9.50 28.60
CA ASN A 568 9.26 10.93 28.80
C ASN A 568 8.54 11.25 30.11
N PHE A 569 7.50 10.48 30.44
CA PHE A 569 6.79 10.64 31.72
C PHE A 569 7.70 10.35 32.90
N ALA A 570 8.45 9.25 32.85
CA ALA A 570 9.43 8.89 33.87
C ALA A 570 10.48 9.98 34.07
N SER A 571 11.00 10.55 32.98
CA SER A 571 11.95 11.66 33.03
C SER A 571 11.35 12.88 33.72
N ALA A 572 10.12 13.26 33.40
CA ALA A 572 9.43 14.37 34.05
C ALA A 572 9.19 14.09 35.55
N LEU A 573 8.79 12.87 35.92
CA LEU A 573 8.59 12.44 37.31
C LEU A 573 9.89 12.50 38.11
N ALA A 574 11.00 12.03 37.55
CA ALA A 574 12.31 12.08 38.20
C ALA A 574 12.72 13.53 38.47
N SER A 575 12.56 14.43 37.49
CA SER A 575 12.90 15.85 37.64
C SER A 575 11.95 16.64 38.55
N THR A 576 10.74 16.12 38.82
CA THR A 576 9.76 16.74 39.73
C THR A 576 9.76 16.12 41.13
N GLY A 577 10.78 15.32 41.47
CA GLY A 577 10.96 14.76 42.82
C GLY A 577 10.14 13.51 43.11
N ARG A 578 9.73 12.77 42.06
CA ARG A 578 9.00 11.49 42.17
C ARG A 578 9.79 10.31 41.58
N PRO A 579 11.00 10.01 42.10
CA PRO A 579 11.89 9.00 41.51
C PRO A 579 11.32 7.57 41.55
N ALA A 580 10.58 7.21 42.59
CA ALA A 580 9.95 5.88 42.69
C ALA A 580 8.93 5.64 41.55
N ASP A 581 8.10 6.63 41.24
CA ASP A 581 7.16 6.56 40.11
C ASP A 581 7.90 6.55 38.78
N ALA A 582 8.96 7.37 38.65
CA ALA A 582 9.80 7.38 37.45
C ALA A 582 10.37 5.99 37.14
N MET A 583 10.91 5.29 38.14
CA MET A 583 11.45 3.95 37.98
C MET A 583 10.40 2.95 37.47
N ARG A 584 9.15 3.05 37.93
CA ARG A 584 8.05 2.22 37.42
C ARG A 584 7.82 2.46 35.93
N HIS A 585 7.77 3.72 35.50
CA HIS A 585 7.54 4.05 34.10
C HIS A 585 8.74 3.72 33.19
N TYR A 586 9.99 3.87 33.67
CA TYR A 586 11.16 3.38 32.92
C TYR A 586 11.11 1.86 32.73
N ARG A 587 10.70 1.09 33.74
CA ARG A 587 10.55 -0.37 33.61
C ARG A 587 9.44 -0.75 32.62
N LEU A 588 8.33 -0.02 32.59
CA LEU A 588 7.29 -0.21 31.58
C LEU A 588 7.81 0.11 30.17
N ALA A 589 8.55 1.21 29.99
CA ALA A 589 9.20 1.53 28.72
C ALA A 589 10.14 0.40 28.27
N LEU A 590 10.95 -0.16 29.18
CA LEU A 590 11.86 -1.28 28.88
C LEU A 590 11.16 -2.62 28.66
N ALA A 591 9.96 -2.81 29.20
CA ALA A 591 9.14 -3.98 28.90
C ALA A 591 8.59 -3.92 27.46
N LEU A 592 8.27 -2.72 26.98
CA LEU A 592 7.81 -2.46 25.62
C LEU A 592 8.98 -2.42 24.61
N GLU A 593 10.10 -1.82 24.99
CA GLU A 593 11.29 -1.65 24.18
C GLU A 593 12.56 -2.00 25.00
N PRO A 594 12.98 -3.28 25.02
CA PRO A 594 14.08 -3.75 25.87
C PRO A 594 15.44 -3.11 25.61
N ASP A 595 15.66 -2.59 24.40
CA ASP A 595 16.91 -1.95 23.97
C ASP A 595 16.83 -0.41 23.97
N GLY A 596 15.81 0.17 24.62
CA GLY A 596 15.63 1.61 24.76
C GLY A 596 16.78 2.26 25.57
N ILE A 597 17.79 2.79 24.88
CA ILE A 597 19.02 3.34 25.48
C ILE A 597 18.72 4.43 26.51
N GLU A 598 17.79 5.34 26.23
CA GLU A 598 17.45 6.45 27.13
C GLU A 598 16.82 5.93 28.45
N SER A 599 15.93 4.94 28.36
CA SER A 599 15.30 4.32 29.54
C SER A 599 16.28 3.48 30.35
N LEU A 600 17.15 2.71 29.69
CA LEU A 600 18.23 1.96 30.35
C LEU A 600 19.13 2.92 31.14
N THR A 601 19.58 4.00 30.47
CA THR A 601 20.49 4.98 31.05
C THR A 601 19.84 5.73 32.21
N SER A 602 18.60 6.17 32.06
CA SER A 602 17.92 6.96 33.08
C SER A 602 17.54 6.13 34.31
N LEU A 603 17.08 4.88 34.11
CA LEU A 603 16.81 3.97 35.22
C LEU A 603 18.11 3.59 35.97
N ALA A 604 19.17 3.27 35.24
CA ALA A 604 20.48 2.98 35.83
C ALA A 604 21.01 4.17 36.64
N TRP A 605 20.87 5.39 36.11
CA TRP A 605 21.26 6.60 36.81
C TRP A 605 20.53 6.77 38.15
N THR A 606 19.19 6.64 38.15
CA THR A 606 18.39 6.71 39.37
C THR A 606 18.81 5.62 40.36
N LEU A 607 18.88 4.35 39.92
CA LEU A 607 19.29 3.22 40.78
C LEU A 607 20.69 3.36 41.37
N ALA A 608 21.60 4.04 40.68
CA ALA A 608 22.97 4.27 41.15
C ALA A 608 23.07 5.45 42.13
N THR A 609 22.34 6.54 41.85
CA THR A 609 22.63 7.86 42.43
C THR A 609 21.54 8.43 43.33
N ASP A 610 20.33 7.87 43.38
CA ASP A 610 19.22 8.48 44.13
C ASP A 610 19.57 8.75 45.61
N ALA A 611 19.05 9.85 46.13
CA ALA A 611 19.27 10.27 47.50
C ALA A 611 18.59 9.32 48.51
N ASP A 612 17.49 8.67 48.12
CA ASP A 612 16.86 7.62 48.91
C ASP A 612 17.63 6.29 48.74
N ALA A 613 18.13 5.76 49.85
CA ALA A 613 18.80 4.46 49.87
C ALA A 613 17.88 3.31 49.46
N GLY A 614 16.58 3.40 49.74
CA GLY A 614 15.60 2.36 49.41
C GLY A 614 15.33 2.23 47.91
N LEU A 615 15.65 3.26 47.12
CA LEU A 615 15.50 3.25 45.67
C LEU A 615 16.78 2.81 44.93
N ARG A 616 17.91 2.71 45.64
CA ARG A 616 19.18 2.32 45.04
C ARG A 616 19.30 0.79 44.91
N ALA A 617 19.73 0.33 43.74
CA ALA A 617 20.06 -1.08 43.50
C ALA A 617 21.32 -1.18 42.63
N PRO A 618 22.53 -1.17 43.23
CA PRO A 618 23.78 -1.06 42.49
C PRO A 618 24.01 -2.17 41.44
N ALA A 619 23.63 -3.41 41.76
CA ALA A 619 23.77 -4.52 40.82
C ALA A 619 22.87 -4.37 39.58
N GLU A 620 21.61 -3.97 39.78
CA GLU A 620 20.67 -3.69 38.67
C GLU A 620 21.15 -2.48 37.85
N ALA A 621 21.64 -1.42 38.52
CA ALA A 621 22.19 -0.24 37.85
C ALA A 621 23.35 -0.59 36.91
N VAL A 622 24.28 -1.45 37.36
CA VAL A 622 25.41 -1.92 36.55
C VAL A 622 24.92 -2.71 35.34
N ALA A 623 24.01 -3.67 35.53
CA ALA A 623 23.51 -4.49 34.43
C ALA A 623 22.83 -3.65 33.32
N LEU A 624 22.00 -2.69 33.73
CA LEU A 624 21.31 -1.79 32.79
C LEU A 624 22.30 -0.86 32.07
N ALA A 625 23.26 -0.28 32.79
CA ALA A 625 24.26 0.61 32.21
C ALA A 625 25.24 -0.13 31.27
N GLU A 626 25.64 -1.35 31.61
CA GLU A 626 26.48 -2.19 30.74
C GLU A 626 25.76 -2.56 29.44
N ARG A 627 24.45 -2.87 29.52
CA ARG A 627 23.62 -3.10 28.34
C ARG A 627 23.54 -1.85 27.45
N ALA A 628 23.27 -0.68 28.01
CA ALA A 628 23.27 0.58 27.26
C ALA A 628 24.64 0.88 26.62
N ALA A 629 25.72 0.60 27.36
CA ALA A 629 27.09 0.77 26.88
C ALA A 629 27.42 -0.18 25.72
N ALA A 630 26.94 -1.42 25.75
CA ALA A 630 27.09 -2.36 24.64
C ALA A 630 26.32 -1.90 23.39
N LEU A 631 25.07 -1.47 23.54
CA LEU A 631 24.23 -0.97 22.44
C LEU A 631 24.82 0.26 21.75
N THR A 632 25.51 1.14 22.51
CA THR A 632 26.18 2.33 21.97
C THR A 632 27.62 2.07 21.51
N GLY A 633 28.13 0.83 21.62
CA GLY A 633 29.54 0.52 21.38
C GLY A 633 30.50 1.34 22.28
N ARG A 634 30.02 1.77 23.45
CA ARG A 634 30.71 2.65 24.40
C ARG A 634 31.12 4.02 23.82
N ARG A 635 30.33 4.56 22.88
CA ARG A 635 30.61 5.85 22.21
C ARG A 635 29.71 7.02 22.64
N ASP A 636 28.82 6.79 23.60
CA ASP A 636 27.94 7.82 24.13
C ASP A 636 28.44 8.35 25.48
N VAL A 637 28.56 9.68 25.61
CA VAL A 637 29.08 10.36 26.80
C VAL A 637 28.19 10.11 28.02
N ASN A 638 26.87 10.23 27.88
CA ASN A 638 25.92 10.09 28.98
C ASN A 638 25.85 8.65 29.46
N VAL A 639 25.87 7.69 28.53
CA VAL A 639 25.90 6.26 28.86
C VAL A 639 27.18 5.91 29.62
N GLN A 640 28.35 6.40 29.20
CA GLN A 640 29.61 6.14 29.92
C GLN A 640 29.64 6.81 31.30
N ALA A 641 29.12 8.04 31.42
CA ALA A 641 29.03 8.72 32.72
C ALA A 641 28.08 8.00 33.68
N THR A 642 26.96 7.47 33.19
CA THR A 642 26.02 6.65 33.98
C THR A 642 26.64 5.32 34.38
N LEU A 643 27.36 4.66 33.47
CA LEU A 643 28.09 3.42 33.77
C LEU A 643 29.13 3.63 34.87
N ALA A 644 29.86 4.74 34.83
CA ALA A 644 30.78 5.11 35.89
C ALA A 644 30.09 5.28 37.25
N ALA A 645 28.95 5.99 37.27
CA ALA A 645 28.15 6.17 38.48
C ALA A 645 27.62 4.83 39.03
N ALA A 646 27.18 3.92 38.15
CA ALA A 646 26.71 2.59 38.53
C ALA A 646 27.84 1.72 39.12
N TYR A 647 29.02 1.72 38.50
CA TYR A 647 30.19 1.03 39.05
C TYR A 647 30.60 1.58 40.41
N ALA A 648 30.64 2.91 40.57
CA ALA A 648 30.96 3.53 41.85
C ALA A 648 29.93 3.19 42.93
N ALA A 649 28.64 3.12 42.57
CA ALA A 649 27.58 2.71 43.51
C ALA A 649 27.69 1.24 43.94
N ALA A 650 28.36 0.40 43.15
CA ALA A 650 28.64 -1.01 43.43
C ALA A 650 30.06 -1.23 43.99
N ASP A 651 30.73 -0.19 44.49
CA ASP A 651 32.09 -0.20 45.03
C ASP A 651 33.20 -0.63 44.04
N ARG A 652 32.91 -0.60 42.73
CA ARG A 652 33.84 -0.90 41.63
C ARG A 652 34.55 0.37 41.14
N PHE A 653 35.32 1.01 42.01
CA PHE A 653 35.88 2.35 41.75
C PHE A 653 36.91 2.42 40.61
N ASP A 654 37.68 1.36 40.37
CA ASP A 654 38.64 1.33 39.25
C ASP A 654 37.92 1.30 37.90
N ASP A 655 36.85 0.48 37.80
CA ASP A 655 35.97 0.45 36.63
C ASP A 655 35.23 1.78 36.46
N ALA A 656 34.78 2.39 37.55
CA ALA A 656 34.13 3.70 37.53
C ALA A 656 35.07 4.79 36.99
N ALA A 657 36.32 4.83 37.44
CA ALA A 657 37.31 5.78 36.94
C ALA A 657 37.65 5.54 35.46
N ALA A 658 37.73 4.27 35.02
CA ALA A 658 37.94 3.93 33.62
C ALA A 658 36.79 4.41 32.72
N ALA A 659 35.55 4.09 33.07
CA ALA A 659 34.36 4.54 32.34
C ALA A 659 34.24 6.08 32.33
N GLN A 660 34.54 6.75 33.45
CA GLN A 660 34.48 8.21 33.55
C GLN A 660 35.54 8.90 32.69
N ARG A 661 36.77 8.35 32.60
CA ARG A 661 37.80 8.86 31.68
C ARG A 661 37.36 8.71 30.22
N GLN A 662 36.69 7.61 29.88
CA GLN A 662 36.13 7.42 28.55
C GLN A 662 35.03 8.46 28.25
N ALA A 663 34.13 8.74 29.21
CA ALA A 663 33.13 9.80 29.07
C ALA A 663 33.78 11.18 28.81
N ILE A 664 34.85 11.52 29.55
CA ILE A 664 35.63 12.75 29.36
C ILE A 664 36.24 12.80 27.95
N ALA A 665 36.94 11.74 27.52
CA ALA A 665 37.58 11.68 26.21
C ALA A 665 36.58 11.82 25.05
N LEU A 666 35.37 11.27 25.20
CA LEU A 666 34.29 11.44 24.23
C LEU A 666 33.77 12.89 24.23
N ALA A 667 33.72 13.54 25.40
CA ALA A 667 33.20 14.89 25.58
C ALA A 667 34.17 16.00 25.13
N GLU A 668 35.49 15.75 25.09
CA GLU A 668 36.54 16.76 24.79
C GLU A 668 36.30 17.59 23.53
N ARG A 669 35.64 17.02 22.51
CA ARG A 669 35.41 17.67 21.21
C ARG A 669 34.02 18.26 21.03
N ILE A 670 33.09 17.98 21.95
CA ILE A 670 31.65 18.25 21.74
C ILE A 670 31.00 18.96 22.93
N ALA A 671 31.59 18.91 24.12
CA ALA A 671 30.99 19.43 25.34
C ALA A 671 31.53 20.81 25.72
N GLY A 672 30.65 21.69 26.22
CA GLY A 672 31.05 22.99 26.75
C GLY A 672 31.82 22.89 28.09
N PRO A 673 32.50 23.96 28.53
CA PRO A 673 33.35 23.96 29.73
C PRO A 673 32.64 23.49 31.01
N ALA A 674 31.36 23.81 31.17
CA ALA A 674 30.58 23.42 32.35
C ALA A 674 30.36 21.90 32.46
N VAL A 675 30.06 21.25 31.34
CA VAL A 675 29.88 19.78 31.29
C VAL A 675 31.21 19.08 31.54
N MET A 676 32.29 19.58 30.93
CA MET A 676 33.63 19.04 31.16
C MET A 676 34.03 19.12 32.63
N LEU A 677 33.79 20.26 33.27
CA LEU A 677 34.08 20.47 34.69
C LEU A 677 33.31 19.48 35.57
N GLU A 678 32.03 19.24 35.27
CA GLU A 678 31.21 18.28 36.01
C GLU A 678 31.72 16.84 35.85
N LEU A 679 32.09 16.43 34.64
CA LEU A 679 32.68 15.11 34.41
C LEU A 679 34.02 14.92 35.15
N GLN A 680 34.85 15.96 35.19
CA GLN A 680 36.12 15.94 35.93
C GLN A 680 35.91 15.87 37.45
N ARG A 681 34.91 16.59 37.99
CA ARG A 681 34.54 16.50 39.41
C ARG A 681 34.12 15.09 39.79
N ARG A 682 33.29 14.44 38.97
CA ARG A 682 32.88 13.04 39.20
C ARG A 682 34.07 12.08 39.17
N LEU A 683 35.02 12.27 38.23
CA LEU A 683 36.24 11.47 38.21
C LEU A 683 37.04 11.62 39.51
N ALA A 684 37.17 12.84 40.03
CA ALA A 684 37.86 13.07 41.30
C ALA A 684 37.20 12.35 42.47
N LEU A 685 35.85 12.33 42.53
CA LEU A 685 35.11 11.55 43.54
C LEU A 685 35.44 10.05 43.44
N TYR A 686 35.40 9.49 42.23
CA TYR A 686 35.65 8.07 42.02
C TYR A 686 37.09 7.68 42.36
N LEU A 687 38.08 8.54 42.07
CA LEU A 687 39.48 8.34 42.47
C LEU A 687 39.68 8.40 44.00
N GLN A 688 38.83 9.13 44.71
CA GLN A 688 38.78 9.16 46.17
C GLN A 688 37.95 8.02 46.77
N ARG A 689 37.51 7.06 45.94
CA ARG A 689 36.62 5.95 46.31
C ARG A 689 35.30 6.41 46.94
N GLN A 690 34.74 7.50 46.43
CA GLN A 690 33.44 8.04 46.86
C GLN A 690 32.41 7.90 45.73
N PRO A 691 31.21 7.34 46.01
CA PRO A 691 30.14 7.30 45.02
C PRO A 691 29.50 8.69 44.86
N LEU A 692 28.92 8.93 43.68
CA LEU A 692 28.15 10.16 43.45
C LEU A 692 26.83 10.12 44.24
N ARG A 693 26.58 11.17 45.01
CA ARG A 693 25.32 11.40 45.76
C ARG A 693 24.88 12.85 45.53
N PRO A 694 23.72 13.10 44.92
CA PRO A 694 23.17 14.46 44.81
C PRO A 694 22.98 15.07 46.20
N MET A 695 23.35 16.33 46.38
CA MET A 695 22.96 17.09 47.57
C MET A 695 21.46 17.40 47.49
N ARG A 696 20.76 17.30 48.63
CA ARG A 696 19.31 17.55 48.73
C ARG A 696 18.94 18.99 48.45
#